data_AF-A0A149ZJG0-F1
#
_entry.id   AF-A0A149ZJG0-F1
#
_cell.length_a   1.000
_cell.length_b   1.000
_cell.length_c   1.000
_cell.angle_alpha   90.00
_cell.angle_beta   90.00
_cell.angle_gamma   90.00
#
_symmetry.space_group_name_H-M   'P 1'
#
loop_
_entity.id
_entity.type
_entity.pdbx_description
1 polymer ?
#
loop_
_entity_poly.entity_id
_entity_poly.type
_entity_poly.pdbx_seq_one_letter_code
_entity_poly.pdbx_strand_id
1 'polypeptide(L)'
;MLAGFNDLESQFPDVAAEWDYEENIGLTPDQVTAGSNKKVHWKCRNAGHQWQTQIAKRTQNESGCPVCGSRKVLAGFNDLESAYPEIAAEWDYAMNSPLRPDQVMASSNRKVHWTGSCGHNWAAIIASRTNGGNGCPICVNQQVLVGFNDLGSQFPEIAVEWDYEENNGLTPGEVAPRSSKKVHWKCRFGHRWDAIVVSRTSGGSGCPFCSGRRALAGINDLASQFPDIAAEWDFAKNAPLRPAEVAAGSDVEAHWLCPNGHEYTMKVEWRTRLRRPLGCHCQGRMWNARKLEGFVADLAQYTDSMTPAMLYAVCQQAGVLTSSKSDVIGKALADPTSLKQLVDGSDAGAGDPEPSGPLGESTEPAADPAEDDLGVLDPEGHLPTPAEVAEAASEPEAPPVDPDSGEDSFTLPALKVDDILGMGAKFFASVDEDTVDFLTAAAAGQIWKLAYRLDSGAITETERVQLQAELDKTLEPRADQYSEGIRLRFRSEYEQALAIVPPANWSFKPGSATAIVSPNLMQRHVAAQVVTRRRVGNWSGTGAGKTVSAILAAGLLEAGQGDGIVLVVCPNNVVAGWVGSINNCYPNARVEAKTLTPTWKRGKGSRWLVVNYDRLPGNEGTLQALIGKNLIDMLVIDEVHYVKERENVAPSQRRRVLSGVAVEAAKSNPNVAVLAMSATPVVNDLHEARSLLELTEGVQLDDIPIAKTVPNAMRLHQYLTRVGSRWMPDYSANLAPVTVPLDVSHRLDDVLALGKQPSPSALDQILLADKLDTIVAHCRSGGKTLIYTQFVTGIVEPLTEALHAAGLRVGLFTGDDKDGYARFVGRWANGDTVPDEERVDVLIGSEAISTGVDGLQHVCDTLIFATLPWTHANYQQIVGRIHRQGQTARTVTVVIPATFADITTPEGQEKQWSWCGQRWARVEMKESLSDCAVDGVVPKGVLVSPTEAARASLAWLRRLRDDEVQTAIRKPLDHLLGEDVERMAPTAKNRRYGDLSALHGAWASTNSTVTHSRLAENPAEWRRYHDLYTEARRKWETVPAYEFAKWLNDGRRPCVVADLGCGEMLLADRVSSGHTILPFDHVAFDDRVTVCDIAAVPLDDASVDIAILSLALMGKNYADYIREAHRILPVDGHLWLCEPTSSIGSDEARLRDVLSGFGFDLYRVQGEGQFTFVRAIKSDNAPQDVTAPIKIGTH
;
A
#
# COMPACT_ATOMS: atom_id res chain seq x y z
N MET A 1 -14.83 58.89 82.29
CA MET A 1 -13.91 58.90 81.14
C MET A 1 -12.50 58.82 81.70
N LEU A 2 -11.65 57.97 81.12
CA LEU A 2 -10.22 57.88 81.40
C LEU A 2 -9.52 58.38 80.13
N ALA A 3 -8.91 59.56 80.22
CA ALA A 3 -8.16 60.15 79.11
C ALA A 3 -6.98 59.25 78.71
N GLY A 4 -6.80 59.01 77.41
CA GLY A 4 -5.84 58.08 76.85
C GLY A 4 -6.29 56.62 76.78
N PHE A 5 -7.54 56.31 77.17
CA PHE A 5 -8.05 54.92 77.17
C PHE A 5 -9.44 54.78 76.56
N ASN A 6 -10.41 55.63 76.95
CA ASN A 6 -11.78 55.55 76.45
C ASN A 6 -12.38 56.87 75.93
N ASP A 7 -11.53 57.86 75.66
CA ASP A 7 -11.89 59.05 74.88
C ASP A 7 -11.95 58.77 73.37
N LEU A 8 -12.66 59.63 72.65
CA LEU A 8 -12.90 59.48 71.21
C LEU A 8 -11.61 59.63 70.40
N GLU A 9 -10.71 60.54 70.79
CA GLU A 9 -9.46 60.78 70.07
C GLU A 9 -8.57 59.54 70.07
N SER A 10 -8.45 58.89 71.23
CA SER A 10 -7.62 57.70 71.40
C SER A 10 -8.24 56.45 70.77
N GLN A 11 -9.57 56.27 70.85
CA GLN A 11 -10.23 55.07 70.34
C GLN A 11 -10.59 55.12 68.85
N PHE A 12 -10.90 56.30 68.31
CA PHE A 12 -11.34 56.47 66.92
C PHE A 12 -10.68 57.71 66.29
N PRO A 13 -9.36 57.70 66.05
CA PRO A 13 -8.61 58.87 65.56
C PRO A 13 -9.12 59.39 64.21
N ASP A 14 -9.58 58.50 63.31
CA ASP A 14 -10.15 58.91 62.02
C ASP A 14 -11.50 59.62 62.14
N VAL A 15 -12.33 59.17 63.09
CA VAL A 15 -13.60 59.84 63.40
C VAL A 15 -13.33 61.19 64.07
N ALA A 16 -12.41 61.22 65.04
CA ALA A 16 -11.99 62.43 65.75
C ALA A 16 -11.44 63.51 64.81
N ALA A 17 -10.76 63.12 63.73
CA ALA A 17 -10.26 64.08 62.77
C ALA A 17 -11.31 64.65 61.78
N GLU A 18 -12.54 64.14 61.81
CA GLU A 18 -13.69 64.79 61.19
C GLU A 18 -14.42 65.73 62.18
N TRP A 19 -13.85 65.99 63.34
CA TRP A 19 -14.42 66.92 64.32
C TRP A 19 -14.36 68.35 63.79
N ASP A 20 -15.48 69.06 63.87
CA ASP A 20 -15.52 70.47 63.53
C ASP A 20 -15.11 71.30 64.76
N TYR A 21 -13.84 71.70 64.84
CA TYR A 21 -13.31 72.49 65.97
C TYR A 21 -13.87 73.91 66.02
N GLU A 22 -14.34 74.46 64.89
CA GLU A 22 -14.92 75.80 64.82
C GLU A 22 -16.35 75.81 65.38
N GLU A 23 -17.12 74.75 65.11
CA GLU A 23 -18.52 74.64 65.56
C GLU A 23 -18.66 73.99 66.95
N ASN A 24 -17.69 73.19 67.42
CA ASN A 24 -17.71 72.56 68.74
C ASN A 24 -16.82 73.28 69.77
N ILE A 25 -16.91 74.61 69.84
CA ILE A 25 -16.07 75.44 70.71
C ILE A 25 -16.15 74.98 72.17
N GLY A 26 -14.99 74.80 72.80
CA GLY A 26 -14.89 74.40 74.22
C GLY A 26 -15.10 72.90 74.48
N LEU A 27 -15.18 72.08 73.44
CA LEU A 27 -15.25 70.62 73.55
C LEU A 27 -14.33 69.95 72.52
N THR A 28 -13.35 69.19 73.00
CA THR A 28 -12.40 68.48 72.14
C THR A 28 -12.64 66.96 72.15
N PRO A 29 -12.19 66.22 71.10
CA PRO A 29 -12.39 64.77 71.02
C PRO A 29 -11.82 63.97 72.21
N ASP A 30 -10.70 64.40 72.82
CA ASP A 30 -10.14 63.80 74.03
C ASP A 30 -11.02 63.98 75.27
N GLN A 31 -12.02 64.88 75.24
CA GLN A 31 -12.91 65.19 76.37
C GLN A 31 -14.24 64.43 76.34
N VAL A 32 -14.46 63.58 75.35
CA VAL A 32 -15.70 62.82 75.17
C VAL A 32 -15.41 61.35 74.94
N THR A 33 -16.29 60.47 75.42
CA THR A 33 -16.16 59.03 75.15
C THR A 33 -16.73 58.67 73.78
N ALA A 34 -16.16 57.65 73.13
CA ALA A 34 -16.64 57.14 71.84
C ALA A 34 -18.11 56.70 71.85
N GLY A 35 -18.63 56.24 72.98
CA GLY A 35 -20.04 55.85 73.16
C GLY A 35 -20.98 57.01 73.55
N SER A 36 -20.54 58.26 73.47
CA SER A 36 -21.34 59.41 73.92
C SER A 36 -22.55 59.69 73.02
N ASN A 37 -23.72 59.90 73.63
CA ASN A 37 -24.93 60.33 72.92
C ASN A 37 -24.97 61.84 72.63
N LYS A 38 -23.89 62.57 72.93
CA LYS A 38 -23.80 64.01 72.67
C LYS A 38 -23.75 64.27 71.16
N LYS A 39 -24.59 65.18 70.67
CA LYS A 39 -24.55 65.65 69.28
C LYS A 39 -23.48 66.73 69.15
N VAL A 40 -22.60 66.54 68.17
CA VAL A 40 -21.52 67.46 67.84
C VAL A 40 -21.50 67.66 66.33
N HIS A 41 -20.86 68.75 65.90
CA HIS A 41 -20.68 69.09 64.51
C HIS A 41 -19.48 68.32 63.94
N TRP A 42 -19.64 67.81 62.74
CA TRP A 42 -18.62 67.06 62.02
C TRP A 42 -18.42 67.70 60.66
N LYS A 43 -17.20 67.69 60.17
CA LYS A 43 -16.81 68.19 58.86
C LYS A 43 -16.06 67.09 58.14
N CYS A 44 -16.57 66.66 56.98
CA CYS A 44 -15.94 65.52 56.30
C CYS A 44 -14.64 65.96 55.68
N ARG A 45 -13.64 65.09 55.76
CA ARG A 45 -12.31 65.34 55.20
C ARG A 45 -12.34 65.54 53.68
N ASN A 46 -13.18 64.79 52.97
CA ASN A 46 -13.11 64.71 51.50
C ASN A 46 -13.78 65.88 50.77
N ALA A 47 -14.93 66.36 51.27
CA ALA A 47 -15.73 67.38 50.58
C ALA A 47 -16.04 68.60 51.46
N GLY A 48 -15.56 68.63 52.70
CA GLY A 48 -15.77 69.74 53.63
C GLY A 48 -17.21 69.93 54.11
N HIS A 49 -18.13 69.02 53.77
CA HIS A 49 -19.52 69.09 54.18
C HIS A 49 -19.65 69.00 55.69
N GLN A 50 -20.40 69.92 56.29
CA GLN A 50 -20.69 69.95 57.71
C GLN A 50 -22.02 69.26 58.02
N TRP A 51 -22.07 68.46 59.09
CA TRP A 51 -23.31 67.88 59.61
C TRP A 51 -23.24 67.66 61.11
N GLN A 52 -24.40 67.63 61.75
CA GLN A 52 -24.49 67.40 63.20
C GLN A 52 -25.06 66.00 63.47
N THR A 53 -24.37 65.20 64.26
CA THR A 53 -24.88 63.90 64.73
C THR A 53 -24.23 63.48 66.06
N GLN A 54 -24.76 62.42 66.68
CA GLN A 54 -24.24 61.87 67.94
C GLN A 54 -22.88 61.19 67.73
N ILE A 55 -21.98 61.33 68.71
CA ILE A 55 -20.66 60.67 68.70
C ILE A 55 -20.82 59.15 68.59
N ALA A 56 -21.69 58.55 69.39
CA ALA A 56 -21.97 57.11 69.33
C ALA A 56 -22.45 56.63 67.95
N LYS A 57 -23.17 57.46 67.17
CA LYS A 57 -23.58 57.08 65.81
C LYS A 57 -22.42 57.06 64.81
N ARG A 58 -21.41 57.91 65.03
CA ARG A 58 -20.18 57.91 64.21
C ARG A 58 -19.29 56.72 64.50
N THR A 59 -19.19 56.31 65.75
CA THR A 59 -18.27 55.25 66.20
C THR A 59 -18.89 53.85 66.15
N GLN A 60 -20.20 53.71 66.39
CA GLN A 60 -20.87 52.40 66.42
C GLN A 60 -21.59 52.04 65.11
N ASN A 61 -22.11 53.04 64.39
CA ASN A 61 -22.88 52.83 63.15
C ASN A 61 -22.19 53.41 61.90
N GLU A 62 -20.92 53.82 62.03
CA GLU A 62 -20.11 54.41 60.95
C GLU A 62 -20.85 55.49 60.14
N SER A 63 -21.69 56.30 60.80
CA SER A 63 -22.58 57.21 60.10
C SER A 63 -21.80 58.40 59.51
N GLY A 64 -21.19 58.24 58.33
CA GLY A 64 -20.39 59.29 57.67
C GLY A 64 -21.21 60.50 57.20
N CYS A 65 -20.65 61.32 56.33
CA CYS A 65 -21.34 62.49 55.78
C CYS A 65 -22.67 62.09 55.09
N PRO A 66 -23.81 62.76 55.38
CA PRO A 66 -25.09 62.44 54.74
C PRO A 66 -25.14 62.82 53.26
N VAL A 67 -24.32 63.78 52.80
CA VAL A 67 -24.23 64.16 51.39
C VAL A 67 -23.33 63.20 50.62
N CYS A 68 -22.10 62.96 51.08
CA CYS A 68 -21.19 61.99 50.43
C CYS A 68 -21.76 60.57 50.47
N GLY A 69 -22.48 60.21 51.53
CA GLY A 69 -23.17 58.92 51.66
C GLY A 69 -24.55 58.87 50.99
N SER A 70 -24.90 59.82 50.11
CA SER A 70 -26.16 59.84 49.34
C SER A 70 -27.45 59.64 50.17
N ARG A 71 -27.48 60.19 51.39
CA ARG A 71 -28.64 60.19 52.28
C ARG A 71 -29.36 61.53 52.29
N LYS A 72 -28.74 62.58 51.74
CA LYS A 72 -29.31 63.91 51.53
C LYS A 72 -28.88 64.44 50.17
N VAL A 73 -29.85 64.93 49.39
CA VAL A 73 -29.59 65.55 48.07
C VAL A 73 -28.97 66.92 48.28
N LEU A 74 -27.92 67.21 47.52
CA LEU A 74 -27.28 68.49 47.34
C LEU A 74 -27.24 68.76 45.83
N ALA A 75 -28.04 69.73 45.39
CA ALA A 75 -28.10 70.13 43.98
C ALA A 75 -26.73 70.59 43.50
N GLY A 76 -26.35 70.16 42.29
CA GLY A 76 -25.03 70.39 41.71
C GLY A 76 -23.96 69.40 42.19
N PHE A 77 -24.31 68.39 42.99
CA PHE A 77 -23.36 67.42 43.53
C PHE A 77 -23.82 65.97 43.41
N ASN A 78 -24.96 65.60 44.01
CA ASN A 78 -25.43 64.21 44.05
C ASN A 78 -26.89 64.02 43.62
N ASP A 79 -27.48 65.03 42.98
CA ASP A 79 -28.76 64.93 42.28
C ASP A 79 -28.63 64.19 40.94
N LEU A 80 -29.75 63.68 40.41
CA LEU A 80 -29.79 62.86 39.19
C LEU A 80 -29.31 63.65 37.97
N GLU A 81 -29.64 64.95 37.88
CA GLU A 81 -29.25 65.80 36.75
C GLU A 81 -27.74 65.96 36.65
N SER A 82 -27.10 66.20 37.80
CA SER A 82 -25.66 66.41 37.89
C SER A 82 -24.87 65.09 37.82
N ALA A 83 -25.41 64.01 38.40
CA ALA A 83 -24.71 62.73 38.48
C ALA A 83 -24.89 61.84 37.23
N TYR A 84 -26.03 61.94 36.52
CA TYR A 84 -26.36 61.13 35.34
C TYR A 84 -27.10 61.98 34.27
N PRO A 85 -26.41 62.94 33.63
CA PRO A 85 -27.02 63.87 32.68
C PRO A 85 -27.69 63.15 31.49
N GLU A 86 -27.15 62.03 31.04
CA GLU A 86 -27.72 61.21 29.97
C GLU A 86 -29.04 60.53 30.37
N ILE A 87 -29.17 60.10 31.63
CA ILE A 87 -30.43 59.53 32.14
C ILE A 87 -31.44 60.64 32.37
N ALA A 88 -31.01 61.79 32.91
CA ALA A 88 -31.86 62.95 33.08
C ALA A 88 -32.43 63.48 31.76
N ALA A 89 -31.70 63.34 30.64
CA ALA A 89 -32.18 63.69 29.30
C ALA A 89 -33.39 62.86 28.84
N GLU A 90 -33.57 61.64 29.36
CA GLU A 90 -34.74 60.80 29.08
C GLU A 90 -35.94 61.11 30.00
N TRP A 91 -35.87 62.13 30.85
CA TRP A 91 -36.94 62.48 31.79
C TRP A 91 -38.15 63.09 31.08
N ASP A 92 -39.33 62.52 31.31
CA ASP A 92 -40.57 63.12 30.82
C ASP A 92 -41.03 64.26 31.75
N TYR A 93 -40.66 65.50 31.40
CA TYR A 93 -41.00 66.69 32.19
C TYR A 93 -42.50 66.94 32.33
N ALA A 94 -43.30 66.54 31.34
CA ALA A 94 -44.75 66.76 31.36
C ALA A 94 -45.42 65.77 32.33
N MET A 95 -45.04 64.50 32.26
CA MET A 95 -45.61 63.43 33.09
C MET A 95 -45.10 63.43 34.53
N ASN A 96 -43.91 64.01 34.79
CA ASN A 96 -43.30 64.03 36.12
C ASN A 96 -43.44 65.36 36.88
N SER A 97 -44.07 66.39 36.29
CA SER A 97 -44.26 67.68 36.94
C SER A 97 -45.05 67.57 38.25
N PRO A 98 -44.67 68.28 39.35
CA PRO A 98 -43.62 69.31 39.44
C PRO A 98 -42.21 68.78 39.76
N LEU A 99 -42.00 67.46 39.84
CA LEU A 99 -40.72 66.87 40.19
C LEU A 99 -39.69 67.06 39.07
N ARG A 100 -38.43 67.34 39.44
CA ARG A 100 -37.32 67.57 38.51
C ARG A 100 -36.11 66.68 38.85
N PRO A 101 -35.26 66.36 37.85
CA PRO A 101 -34.06 65.54 38.06
C PRO A 101 -33.09 66.10 39.13
N ASP A 102 -32.90 67.41 39.21
CA ASP A 102 -32.07 68.09 40.24
C ASP A 102 -32.60 67.95 41.68
N GLN A 103 -33.84 67.48 41.86
CA GLN A 103 -34.49 67.33 43.17
C GLN A 103 -34.45 65.90 43.72
N VAL A 104 -33.93 64.94 42.96
CA VAL A 104 -33.91 63.52 43.30
C VAL A 104 -32.50 62.95 43.15
N MET A 105 -32.16 61.96 43.97
CA MET A 105 -30.90 61.22 43.80
C MET A 105 -31.07 60.12 42.76
N ALA A 106 -29.97 59.75 42.09
CA ALA A 106 -29.88 58.60 41.20
C ALA A 106 -30.37 57.29 41.86
N SER A 107 -30.08 57.10 43.15
CA SER A 107 -30.50 55.92 43.92
C SER A 107 -31.98 55.93 44.37
N SER A 108 -32.79 56.90 43.92
CA SER A 108 -34.18 57.04 44.35
C SER A 108 -35.05 55.87 43.87
N ASN A 109 -35.83 55.30 44.78
CA ASN A 109 -36.84 54.29 44.45
C ASN A 109 -38.16 54.89 43.90
N ARG A 110 -38.19 56.19 43.59
CA ARG A 110 -39.37 56.82 42.98
C ARG A 110 -39.55 56.32 41.55
N LYS A 111 -40.78 55.91 41.22
CA LYS A 111 -41.19 55.56 39.86
C LYS A 111 -41.59 56.84 39.11
N VAL A 112 -40.95 57.07 37.98
CA VAL A 112 -41.16 58.24 37.12
C VAL A 112 -41.30 57.81 35.67
N HIS A 113 -41.78 58.70 34.83
CA HIS A 113 -41.95 58.48 33.40
C HIS A 113 -40.69 58.88 32.63
N TRP A 114 -40.31 58.04 31.67
CA TRP A 114 -39.17 58.22 30.80
C TRP A 114 -39.65 58.26 29.35
N THR A 115 -39.01 59.10 28.56
CA THR A 115 -39.14 59.13 27.10
C THR A 115 -37.77 58.84 26.52
N GLY A 116 -37.62 57.65 25.96
CA GLY A 116 -36.35 57.23 25.37
C GLY A 116 -36.11 57.89 24.02
N SER A 117 -34.87 57.88 23.54
CA SER A 117 -34.50 58.38 22.20
C SER A 117 -35.28 57.71 21.05
N CYS A 118 -35.77 56.49 21.26
CA CYS A 118 -36.65 55.77 20.34
C CYS A 118 -38.09 56.31 20.25
N GLY A 119 -38.45 57.35 21.03
CA GLY A 119 -39.78 57.95 21.04
C GLY A 119 -40.85 57.18 21.83
N HIS A 120 -40.48 56.08 22.48
CA HIS A 120 -41.36 55.31 23.35
C HIS A 120 -41.35 55.86 24.78
N ASN A 121 -42.52 55.83 25.43
CA ASN A 121 -42.69 56.30 26.80
C ASN A 121 -42.96 55.12 27.74
N TRP A 122 -42.29 55.07 28.90
CA TRP A 122 -42.52 54.02 29.90
C TRP A 122 -42.32 54.54 31.33
N ALA A 123 -42.84 53.81 32.33
CA ALA A 123 -42.69 54.15 33.73
C ALA A 123 -41.71 53.20 34.44
N ALA A 124 -40.61 53.73 35.00
CA ALA A 124 -39.60 52.95 35.70
C ALA A 124 -39.07 53.69 36.94
N ILE A 125 -38.51 52.93 37.89
CA ILE A 125 -37.86 53.48 39.09
C ILE A 125 -36.51 54.11 38.71
N ILE A 126 -36.19 55.28 39.27
CA ILE A 126 -34.94 56.01 38.98
C ILE A 126 -33.70 55.13 39.25
N ALA A 127 -33.62 54.48 40.41
CA ALA A 127 -32.52 53.57 40.74
C ALA A 127 -32.34 52.42 39.74
N SER A 128 -33.43 51.92 39.15
CA SER A 128 -33.36 50.84 38.14
C SER A 128 -32.78 51.32 36.80
N ARG A 129 -32.85 52.62 36.53
CA ARG A 129 -32.30 53.24 35.32
C ARG A 129 -30.80 53.51 35.49
N THR A 130 -30.36 53.89 36.69
CA THR A 130 -28.95 54.22 36.97
C THR A 130 -28.10 53.00 37.36
N ASN A 131 -28.66 51.98 38.03
CA ASN A 131 -27.88 50.83 38.53
C ASN A 131 -27.81 49.63 37.55
N GLY A 132 -28.34 49.74 36.33
CA GLY A 132 -28.37 48.61 35.40
C GLY A 132 -28.75 48.91 33.94
N GLY A 133 -28.94 50.17 33.56
CA GLY A 133 -29.04 50.58 32.15
C GLY A 133 -30.19 49.97 31.33
N ASN A 134 -31.31 49.57 31.95
CA ASN A 134 -32.45 49.05 31.20
C ASN A 134 -33.11 50.17 30.40
N GLY A 135 -32.86 50.19 29.09
CA GLY A 135 -33.46 51.08 28.08
C GLY A 135 -34.97 50.91 27.94
N CYS A 136 -35.51 51.38 26.81
CA CYS A 136 -36.94 51.23 26.51
C CYS A 136 -37.36 49.74 26.51
N PRO A 137 -38.37 49.33 27.32
CA PRO A 137 -38.81 47.93 27.43
C PRO A 137 -39.42 47.37 26.15
N ILE A 138 -39.87 48.24 25.23
CA ILE A 138 -40.38 47.85 23.91
C ILE A 138 -39.20 47.49 23.00
N CYS A 139 -38.15 48.32 22.94
CA CYS A 139 -36.97 48.05 22.11
C CYS A 139 -36.20 46.79 22.52
N VAL A 140 -36.24 46.42 23.81
CA VAL A 140 -35.62 45.18 24.32
C VAL A 140 -36.60 43.99 24.39
N ASN A 141 -37.78 44.10 23.77
CA ASN A 141 -38.80 43.04 23.66
C ASN A 141 -39.31 42.50 25.02
N GLN A 142 -39.24 43.31 26.08
CA GLN A 142 -39.87 43.02 27.38
C GLN A 142 -41.36 43.39 27.38
N GLN A 143 -41.78 44.31 26.51
CA GLN A 143 -43.18 44.63 26.22
C GLN A 143 -43.44 44.54 24.72
N VAL A 144 -44.55 43.90 24.33
CA VAL A 144 -44.96 43.76 22.92
C VAL A 144 -45.81 44.96 22.51
N LEU A 145 -45.42 45.59 21.42
CA LEU A 145 -46.13 46.63 20.70
C LEU A 145 -46.51 46.06 19.32
N VAL A 146 -47.82 45.90 19.10
CA VAL A 146 -48.38 45.41 17.84
C VAL A 146 -47.96 46.34 16.70
N GLY A 147 -47.48 45.75 15.61
CA GLY A 147 -46.95 46.47 14.44
C GLY A 147 -45.47 46.82 14.52
N PHE A 148 -44.79 46.47 15.62
CA PHE A 148 -43.37 46.79 15.81
C PHE A 148 -42.53 45.56 16.19
N ASN A 149 -42.82 44.94 17.33
CA ASN A 149 -42.01 43.83 17.88
C ASN A 149 -42.82 42.57 18.23
N ASP A 150 -44.00 42.43 17.66
CA ASP A 150 -44.79 41.20 17.71
C ASP A 150 -44.35 40.18 16.64
N LEU A 151 -44.68 38.90 16.86
CA LEU A 151 -44.36 37.79 15.97
C LEU A 151 -45.01 37.94 14.60
N GLY A 152 -46.25 38.43 14.55
CA GLY A 152 -46.98 38.63 13.30
C GLY A 152 -46.29 39.62 12.37
N SER A 153 -45.74 40.70 12.93
CA SER A 153 -45.06 41.76 12.16
C SER A 153 -43.62 41.41 11.81
N GLN A 154 -42.87 40.78 12.72
CA GLN A 154 -41.44 40.49 12.51
C GLN A 154 -41.18 39.18 11.75
N PHE A 155 -42.06 38.18 11.86
CA PHE A 155 -41.90 36.87 11.22
C PHE A 155 -43.22 36.40 10.58
N PRO A 156 -43.73 37.13 9.57
CA PRO A 156 -45.02 36.83 8.93
C PRO A 156 -45.08 35.41 8.36
N GLU A 157 -43.96 34.88 7.84
CA GLU A 157 -43.85 33.52 7.31
C GLU A 157 -43.99 32.43 8.38
N ILE A 158 -43.56 32.71 9.62
CA ILE A 158 -43.74 31.80 10.76
C ILE A 158 -45.15 31.93 11.32
N ALA A 159 -45.69 33.15 11.37
CA ALA A 159 -47.06 33.41 11.82
C ALA A 159 -48.12 32.69 10.97
N VAL A 160 -47.85 32.43 9.68
CA VAL A 160 -48.72 31.60 8.81
C VAL A 160 -48.87 30.16 9.33
N GLU A 161 -47.89 29.63 10.04
CA GLU A 161 -47.94 28.28 10.62
C GLU A 161 -48.61 28.26 12.01
N TRP A 162 -49.20 29.36 12.46
CA TRP A 162 -49.89 29.43 13.75
C TRP A 162 -51.19 28.63 13.73
N ASP A 163 -51.39 27.74 14.71
CA ASP A 163 -52.67 27.05 14.86
C ASP A 163 -53.66 27.93 15.63
N TYR A 164 -54.49 28.67 14.90
CA TYR A 164 -55.51 29.56 15.49
C TYR A 164 -56.60 28.82 16.27
N GLU A 165 -56.84 27.53 16.00
CA GLU A 165 -57.88 26.74 16.67
C GLU A 165 -57.39 26.27 18.05
N GLU A 166 -56.14 25.78 18.13
CA GLU A 166 -55.59 25.17 19.35
C GLU A 166 -54.98 26.20 20.33
N ASN A 167 -54.64 27.41 19.86
CA ASN A 167 -54.02 28.44 20.70
C ASN A 167 -55.00 29.32 21.50
N ASN A 168 -56.27 28.91 21.63
CA ASN A 168 -57.26 29.50 22.55
C ASN A 168 -57.37 31.04 22.49
N GLY A 169 -57.37 31.61 21.27
CA GLY A 169 -57.51 33.05 21.05
C GLY A 169 -56.23 33.88 21.19
N LEU A 170 -55.09 33.26 21.52
CA LEU A 170 -53.79 33.92 21.48
C LEU A 170 -53.33 34.13 20.04
N THR A 171 -52.97 35.34 19.68
CA THR A 171 -52.55 35.72 18.31
C THR A 171 -51.05 35.97 18.22
N PRO A 172 -50.44 35.84 17.02
CA PRO A 172 -49.05 36.24 16.78
C PRO A 172 -48.76 37.71 17.14
N GLY A 173 -49.77 38.59 17.08
CA GLY A 173 -49.66 40.01 17.46
C GLY A 173 -49.41 40.25 18.96
N GLU A 174 -49.71 39.26 19.80
CA GLU A 174 -49.61 39.38 21.26
C GLU A 174 -48.36 38.71 21.83
N VAL A 175 -47.49 38.18 20.97
CA VAL A 175 -46.33 37.37 21.38
C VAL A 175 -45.06 37.90 20.72
N ALA A 176 -44.01 38.11 21.51
CA ALA A 176 -42.70 38.48 20.96
C ALA A 176 -42.02 37.26 20.28
N PRO A 177 -41.26 37.45 19.19
CA PRO A 177 -40.57 36.36 18.49
C PRO A 177 -39.64 35.51 19.35
N ARG A 178 -39.05 36.07 20.40
CA ARG A 178 -38.14 35.36 21.32
C ARG A 178 -38.83 34.78 22.56
N SER A 179 -40.17 34.69 22.54
CA SER A 179 -40.90 34.15 23.68
C SER A 179 -40.60 32.66 23.91
N SER A 180 -40.43 32.27 25.18
CA SER A 180 -40.38 30.88 25.60
C SER A 180 -41.77 30.23 25.73
N LYS A 181 -42.84 30.96 25.36
CA LYS A 181 -44.22 30.47 25.39
C LYS A 181 -44.39 29.30 24.42
N LYS A 182 -44.91 28.18 24.91
CA LYS A 182 -45.23 26.98 24.13
C LYS A 182 -46.59 27.15 23.47
N VAL A 183 -46.65 26.99 22.16
CA VAL A 183 -47.85 27.18 21.34
C VAL A 183 -47.99 26.06 20.31
N HIS A 184 -49.18 25.93 19.74
CA HIS A 184 -49.52 24.96 18.72
C HIS A 184 -49.26 25.52 17.32
N TRP A 185 -48.67 24.70 16.46
CA TRP A 185 -48.30 25.03 15.09
C TRP A 185 -48.98 24.06 14.13
N LYS A 186 -49.32 24.56 12.94
CA LYS A 186 -49.92 23.78 11.85
C LYS A 186 -49.23 24.13 10.54
N CYS A 187 -48.55 23.17 9.92
CA CYS A 187 -47.84 23.42 8.67
C CYS A 187 -48.81 23.36 7.47
N ARG A 188 -48.32 23.79 6.30
CA ARG A 188 -49.07 23.76 5.03
C ARG A 188 -49.63 22.39 4.63
N PHE A 189 -49.04 21.30 5.13
CA PHE A 189 -49.48 19.92 4.86
C PHE A 189 -50.48 19.40 5.91
N GLY A 190 -50.89 20.22 6.88
CA GLY A 190 -51.89 19.89 7.88
C GLY A 190 -51.37 19.22 9.15
N HIS A 191 -50.07 18.94 9.26
CA HIS A 191 -49.49 18.37 10.48
C HIS A 191 -49.52 19.39 11.63
N ARG A 192 -50.00 18.96 12.81
CA ARG A 192 -50.04 19.76 14.04
C ARG A 192 -48.94 19.33 15.01
N TRP A 193 -48.26 20.28 15.65
CA TRP A 193 -47.28 20.00 16.71
C TRP A 193 -47.15 21.17 17.69
N ASP A 194 -46.62 20.89 18.87
CA ASP A 194 -46.33 21.89 19.90
C ASP A 194 -44.84 22.26 19.92
N ALA A 195 -44.53 23.56 19.97
CA ALA A 195 -43.16 24.07 20.11
C ALA A 195 -43.15 25.47 20.76
N ILE A 196 -42.04 25.84 21.38
CA ILE A 196 -41.85 27.21 21.92
C ILE A 196 -41.54 28.19 20.78
N VAL A 197 -42.05 29.43 20.86
CA VAL A 197 -41.91 30.43 19.79
C VAL A 197 -40.44 30.70 19.42
N VAL A 198 -39.55 30.83 20.41
CA VAL A 198 -38.11 31.06 20.16
C VAL A 198 -37.42 29.95 19.36
N SER A 199 -37.87 28.69 19.48
CA SER A 199 -37.29 27.58 18.71
C SER A 199 -37.57 27.70 17.21
N ARG A 200 -38.69 28.34 16.87
CA ARG A 200 -39.15 28.56 15.50
C ARG A 200 -38.46 29.75 14.85
N THR A 201 -38.27 30.83 15.60
CA THR A 201 -37.72 32.11 15.10
C THR A 201 -36.19 32.17 15.12
N SER A 202 -35.53 31.50 16.08
CA SER A 202 -34.06 31.48 16.19
C SER A 202 -33.44 30.13 15.85
N GLY A 203 -34.17 29.02 16.01
CA GLY A 203 -33.66 27.65 15.86
C GLY A 203 -34.02 26.94 14.56
N GLY A 204 -34.84 27.55 13.69
CA GLY A 204 -35.25 26.96 12.41
C GLY A 204 -35.98 25.61 12.52
N SER A 205 -36.56 25.28 13.69
CA SER A 205 -37.18 23.97 13.91
C SER A 205 -38.51 23.84 13.15
N GLY A 206 -38.45 23.29 11.94
CA GLY A 206 -39.59 22.94 11.10
C GLY A 206 -40.60 21.95 11.73
N CYS A 207 -41.69 21.68 11.02
CA CYS A 207 -42.60 20.59 11.35
C CYS A 207 -41.82 19.26 11.50
N PRO A 208 -41.89 18.55 12.65
CA PRO A 208 -41.09 17.34 12.90
C PRO A 208 -41.44 16.17 11.97
N PHE A 209 -42.66 16.16 11.44
CA PHE A 209 -43.12 15.18 10.47
C PHE A 209 -42.54 15.46 9.08
N CYS A 210 -42.63 16.71 8.60
CA CYS A 210 -42.04 17.11 7.32
C CYS A 210 -40.51 17.01 7.31
N SER A 211 -39.85 17.20 8.46
CA SER A 211 -38.40 17.06 8.59
C SER A 211 -37.92 15.62 8.83
N GLY A 212 -38.82 14.64 8.84
CA GLY A 212 -38.48 13.22 9.06
C GLY A 212 -37.99 12.88 10.46
N ARG A 213 -38.26 13.72 11.46
CA ARG A 213 -37.88 13.49 12.88
C ARG A 213 -38.91 12.67 13.66
N ARG A 214 -40.13 12.49 13.12
CA ARG A 214 -41.15 11.57 13.63
C ARG A 214 -41.69 10.71 12.49
N ALA A 215 -41.84 9.41 12.75
CA ALA A 215 -42.37 8.45 11.80
C ALA A 215 -43.90 8.61 11.64
N LEU A 216 -44.35 8.54 10.40
CA LEU A 216 -45.73 8.43 9.95
C LEU A 216 -45.78 7.16 9.12
N ALA A 217 -46.48 6.16 9.67
CA ALA A 217 -46.67 4.87 9.01
C ALA A 217 -47.28 5.07 7.61
N GLY A 218 -46.66 4.47 6.60
CA GLY A 218 -47.03 4.55 5.20
C GLY A 218 -46.48 5.77 4.46
N ILE A 219 -45.67 6.63 5.09
CA ILE A 219 -45.17 7.87 4.48
C ILE A 219 -43.65 8.01 4.62
N ASN A 220 -43.13 8.05 5.85
CA ASN A 220 -41.72 8.32 6.12
C ASN A 220 -41.06 7.32 7.08
N ASP A 221 -41.72 6.21 7.35
CA ASP A 221 -41.17 5.07 8.07
C ASP A 221 -40.19 4.24 7.21
N LEU A 222 -39.30 3.52 7.87
CA LEU A 222 -38.27 2.69 7.25
C LEU A 222 -38.87 1.60 6.37
N ALA A 223 -39.97 0.96 6.82
CA ALA A 223 -40.62 -0.11 6.05
C ALA A 223 -41.18 0.38 4.71
N SER A 224 -41.74 1.58 4.69
CA SER A 224 -42.37 2.14 3.49
C SER A 224 -41.38 2.81 2.54
N GLN A 225 -40.37 3.50 3.07
CA GLN A 225 -39.39 4.22 2.23
C GLN A 225 -38.24 3.35 1.73
N PHE A 226 -37.81 2.36 2.52
CA PHE A 226 -36.67 1.51 2.19
C PHE A 226 -36.99 0.02 2.47
N PRO A 227 -37.90 -0.58 1.68
CA PRO A 227 -38.36 -1.95 1.91
C PRO A 227 -37.21 -2.98 1.87
N ASP A 228 -36.21 -2.77 0.99
CA ASP A 228 -35.05 -3.67 0.89
C ASP A 228 -34.17 -3.62 2.14
N ILE A 229 -34.00 -2.42 2.74
CA ILE A 229 -33.24 -2.24 3.98
C ILE A 229 -34.03 -2.78 5.16
N ALA A 230 -35.35 -2.56 5.19
CA ALA A 230 -36.23 -3.10 6.22
C ALA A 230 -36.28 -4.63 6.20
N ALA A 231 -36.01 -5.28 5.06
CA ALA A 231 -35.91 -6.74 4.96
C ALA A 231 -34.68 -7.31 5.70
N GLU A 232 -33.63 -6.51 5.89
CA GLU A 232 -32.45 -6.87 6.68
C GLU A 232 -32.63 -6.66 8.19
N TRP A 233 -33.83 -6.29 8.67
CA TRP A 233 -34.07 -6.03 10.09
C TRP A 233 -34.07 -7.33 10.91
N ASP A 234 -33.25 -7.40 11.97
CA ASP A 234 -33.30 -8.54 12.90
C ASP A 234 -34.49 -8.36 13.88
N PHE A 235 -35.62 -8.97 13.54
CA PHE A 235 -36.85 -8.87 14.33
C PHE A 235 -36.73 -9.43 15.75
N ALA A 236 -35.85 -10.41 15.97
CA ALA A 236 -35.68 -11.03 17.29
C ALA A 236 -34.91 -10.11 18.23
N LYS A 237 -33.82 -9.51 17.74
CA LYS A 237 -32.95 -8.63 18.55
C LYS A 237 -33.48 -7.21 18.70
N ASN A 238 -34.31 -6.73 17.78
CA ASN A 238 -34.86 -5.38 17.83
C ASN A 238 -36.24 -5.26 18.50
N ALA A 239 -36.82 -6.36 18.99
CA ALA A 239 -38.15 -6.32 19.62
C ALA A 239 -38.17 -5.38 20.85
N PRO A 240 -39.23 -4.56 21.06
CA PRO A 240 -40.49 -4.53 20.32
C PRO A 240 -40.52 -3.60 19.09
N LEU A 241 -39.43 -2.92 18.74
CA LEU A 241 -39.38 -1.94 17.64
C LEU A 241 -39.54 -2.61 16.27
N ARG A 242 -40.43 -2.05 15.44
CA ARG A 242 -40.64 -2.48 14.06
C ARG A 242 -40.18 -1.43 13.06
N PRO A 243 -39.72 -1.82 11.85
CA PRO A 243 -39.35 -0.86 10.79
C PRO A 243 -40.47 0.15 10.45
N ALA A 244 -41.74 -0.23 10.58
CA ALA A 244 -42.88 0.66 10.33
C ALA A 244 -43.07 1.76 11.40
N GLU A 245 -42.38 1.66 12.53
CA GLU A 245 -42.45 2.59 13.66
C GLU A 245 -41.22 3.52 13.73
N VAL A 246 -40.22 3.28 12.88
CA VAL A 246 -38.95 4.02 12.87
C VAL A 246 -38.88 4.87 11.61
N ALA A 247 -38.61 6.17 11.75
CA ALA A 247 -38.46 7.06 10.61
C ALA A 247 -37.18 6.68 9.85
N ALA A 248 -37.21 6.68 8.51
CA ALA A 248 -36.06 6.26 7.73
C ALA A 248 -34.79 7.08 8.04
N GLY A 249 -34.91 8.37 8.33
CA GLY A 249 -33.78 9.24 8.70
C GLY A 249 -33.46 9.27 10.20
N SER A 250 -33.85 8.26 10.97
CA SER A 250 -33.67 8.22 12.43
C SER A 250 -32.26 7.79 12.84
N ASP A 251 -31.76 8.34 13.94
CA ASP A 251 -30.51 7.99 14.61
C ASP A 251 -30.60 6.73 15.50
N VAL A 252 -31.74 6.04 15.51
CA VAL A 252 -31.95 4.77 16.25
C VAL A 252 -30.94 3.72 15.80
N GLU A 253 -30.24 3.10 16.75
CA GLU A 253 -29.36 1.96 16.52
C GLU A 253 -30.18 0.66 16.49
N ALA A 254 -29.97 -0.17 15.47
CA ALA A 254 -30.68 -1.43 15.25
C ALA A 254 -29.72 -2.57 14.89
N HIS A 255 -30.15 -3.80 15.15
CA HIS A 255 -29.52 -5.04 14.71
C HIS A 255 -29.99 -5.41 13.29
N TRP A 256 -29.06 -5.85 12.45
CA TRP A 256 -29.29 -6.16 11.05
C TRP A 256 -28.78 -7.57 10.71
N LEU A 257 -29.47 -8.25 9.81
CA LEU A 257 -29.12 -9.54 9.23
C LEU A 257 -29.10 -9.40 7.70
N CYS A 258 -27.91 -9.47 7.10
CA CYS A 258 -27.79 -9.33 5.65
C CYS A 258 -28.23 -10.62 4.91
N PRO A 259 -28.46 -10.56 3.59
CA PRO A 259 -28.78 -11.73 2.76
C PRO A 259 -27.74 -12.86 2.80
N ASN A 260 -26.48 -12.54 3.12
CA ASN A 260 -25.39 -13.51 3.26
C ASN A 260 -25.30 -14.09 4.69
N GLY A 261 -26.21 -13.73 5.60
CA GLY A 261 -26.31 -14.27 6.96
C GLY A 261 -25.36 -13.65 7.99
N HIS A 262 -24.76 -12.50 7.70
CA HIS A 262 -23.94 -11.76 8.66
C HIS A 262 -24.80 -10.86 9.55
N GLU A 263 -24.53 -10.88 10.85
CA GLU A 263 -25.19 -10.06 11.86
C GLU A 263 -24.35 -8.83 12.22
N TYR A 264 -24.96 -7.65 12.30
CA TYR A 264 -24.26 -6.40 12.64
C TYR A 264 -25.18 -5.35 13.28
N THR A 265 -24.62 -4.35 13.99
CA THR A 265 -25.38 -3.23 14.57
C THR A 265 -25.05 -1.91 13.88
N MET A 266 -26.08 -1.09 13.61
CA MET A 266 -25.89 0.22 12.99
C MET A 266 -27.11 1.13 13.13
N LYS A 267 -26.90 2.45 13.05
CA LYS A 267 -27.97 3.46 12.99
C LYS A 267 -28.78 3.39 11.70
N VAL A 268 -30.09 3.59 11.80
CA VAL A 268 -31.00 3.59 10.64
C VAL A 268 -30.63 4.67 9.63
N GLU A 269 -30.29 5.89 10.06
CA GLU A 269 -29.89 6.99 9.15
C GLU A 269 -28.62 6.68 8.34
N TRP A 270 -27.71 5.85 8.86
CA TRP A 270 -26.51 5.45 8.12
C TRP A 270 -26.82 4.45 6.99
N ARG A 271 -27.94 3.73 7.12
CA ARG A 271 -28.47 2.86 6.08
C ARG A 271 -29.27 3.65 5.03
N THR A 272 -29.81 4.83 5.33
CA THR A 272 -30.82 5.49 4.47
C THR A 272 -30.45 6.88 3.96
N ARG A 273 -29.71 7.70 4.73
CA ARG A 273 -29.48 9.13 4.46
C ARG A 273 -28.16 9.47 3.79
N LEU A 274 -27.16 8.60 3.89
CA LEU A 274 -25.88 8.84 3.22
C LEU A 274 -26.09 8.75 1.71
N ARG A 275 -25.41 9.61 0.93
CA ARG A 275 -25.40 9.56 -0.55
C ARG A 275 -25.12 8.15 -1.08
N ARG A 276 -24.40 7.34 -0.27
CA ARG A 276 -24.27 5.88 -0.42
C ARG A 276 -24.55 5.20 0.93
N PRO A 277 -25.66 4.46 1.08
CA PRO A 277 -26.00 3.65 2.26
C PRO A 277 -24.85 2.76 2.75
N LEU A 278 -24.58 2.76 4.06
CA LEU A 278 -23.68 1.79 4.69
C LEU A 278 -24.42 0.46 4.90
N GLY A 279 -23.68 -0.66 5.00
CA GLY A 279 -24.23 -2.00 5.22
C GLY A 279 -23.17 -3.00 5.65
N CYS A 280 -23.54 -4.30 5.67
CA CYS A 280 -22.62 -5.42 5.92
C CYS A 280 -21.28 -5.26 5.18
N HIS A 281 -20.16 -5.73 5.75
CA HIS A 281 -18.85 -5.75 5.04
C HIS A 281 -18.93 -6.52 3.71
N CYS A 282 -19.79 -7.53 3.65
CA CYS A 282 -20.12 -8.32 2.47
C CYS A 282 -20.93 -7.58 1.40
N GLN A 283 -21.35 -6.34 1.65
CA GLN A 283 -22.14 -5.50 0.74
C GLN A 283 -21.49 -4.11 0.56
N GLY A 284 -21.13 -3.79 -0.68
CA GLY A 284 -20.54 -2.51 -1.08
C GLY A 284 -19.01 -2.46 -0.96
N ARG A 285 -18.36 -1.77 -1.93
CA ARG A 285 -16.89 -1.80 -2.18
C ARG A 285 -16.00 -0.95 -1.24
N MET A 286 -16.52 -0.34 -0.17
CA MET A 286 -15.72 0.54 0.69
C MET A 286 -15.36 -0.08 2.05
N TRP A 287 -14.06 -0.05 2.36
CA TRP A 287 -13.42 -0.51 3.60
C TRP A 287 -13.37 0.61 4.66
N ASN A 288 -13.70 0.27 5.91
CA ASN A 288 -13.47 1.14 7.08
C ASN A 288 -12.84 0.31 8.22
N ALA A 289 -12.34 0.97 9.27
CA ALA A 289 -11.61 0.30 10.36
C ALA A 289 -12.38 -0.90 10.95
N ARG A 290 -13.69 -0.75 11.20
CA ARG A 290 -14.54 -1.80 11.79
C ARG A 290 -14.85 -2.94 10.81
N LYS A 291 -15.05 -2.65 9.52
CA LYS A 291 -15.19 -3.67 8.46
C LYS A 291 -13.90 -4.47 8.28
N LEU A 292 -12.76 -3.77 8.38
CA LEU A 292 -11.44 -4.36 8.29
C LEU A 292 -11.13 -5.27 9.49
N GLU A 293 -11.39 -4.80 10.71
CA GLU A 293 -11.23 -5.58 11.94
C GLU A 293 -12.06 -6.85 11.93
N GLY A 294 -13.34 -6.78 11.53
CA GLY A 294 -14.19 -7.97 11.38
C GLY A 294 -13.68 -8.95 10.33
N PHE A 295 -13.26 -8.45 9.16
CA PHE A 295 -12.68 -9.30 8.11
C PHE A 295 -11.37 -9.98 8.54
N VAL A 296 -10.47 -9.23 9.20
CA VAL A 296 -9.19 -9.77 9.69
C VAL A 296 -9.44 -10.77 10.83
N ALA A 297 -10.40 -10.52 11.72
CA ALA A 297 -10.76 -11.45 12.79
C ALA A 297 -11.33 -12.78 12.27
N ASP A 298 -12.13 -12.74 11.20
CA ASP A 298 -12.59 -13.97 10.57
C ASP A 298 -11.45 -14.69 9.82
N LEU A 299 -10.56 -13.96 9.15
CA LEU A 299 -9.41 -14.54 8.45
C LEU A 299 -8.38 -15.15 9.42
N ALA A 300 -8.19 -14.54 10.59
CA ALA A 300 -7.27 -14.99 11.64
C ALA A 300 -7.58 -16.41 12.16
N GLN A 301 -8.82 -16.87 12.02
CA GLN A 301 -9.23 -18.23 12.40
C GLN A 301 -8.65 -19.30 11.48
N TYR A 302 -8.18 -18.93 10.28
CA TYR A 302 -7.72 -19.84 9.23
C TYR A 302 -6.23 -19.67 8.88
N THR A 303 -5.50 -18.82 9.59
CA THR A 303 -4.07 -18.53 9.32
C THR A 303 -3.18 -19.76 9.42
N ASP A 304 -3.56 -20.74 10.24
CA ASP A 304 -2.77 -21.96 10.45
C ASP A 304 -2.97 -23.00 9.33
N SER A 305 -4.05 -22.88 8.54
CA SER A 305 -4.38 -23.80 7.45
C SER A 305 -4.22 -23.19 6.05
N MET A 306 -4.05 -21.87 5.94
CA MET A 306 -3.86 -21.15 4.69
C MET A 306 -2.40 -20.75 4.47
N THR A 307 -1.92 -20.88 3.23
CA THR A 307 -0.62 -20.33 2.84
C THR A 307 -0.69 -18.79 2.72
N PRO A 308 0.45 -18.08 2.81
CA PRO A 308 0.50 -16.64 2.54
C PRO A 308 -0.17 -16.22 1.22
N ALA A 309 0.03 -16.99 0.15
CA ALA A 309 -0.62 -16.76 -1.14
C ALA A 309 -2.14 -16.90 -1.09
N MET A 310 -2.67 -17.86 -0.32
CA MET A 310 -4.11 -18.04 -0.15
C MET A 310 -4.71 -16.85 0.62
N LEU A 311 -4.06 -16.41 1.71
CA LEU A 311 -4.47 -15.25 2.48
C LEU A 311 -4.42 -13.97 1.63
N TYR A 312 -3.37 -13.83 0.81
CA TYR A 312 -3.20 -12.70 -0.11
C TYR A 312 -4.31 -12.66 -1.16
N ALA A 313 -4.63 -13.79 -1.80
CA ALA A 313 -5.68 -13.88 -2.81
C ALA A 313 -7.05 -13.48 -2.24
N VAL A 314 -7.37 -13.96 -1.04
CA VAL A 314 -8.60 -13.59 -0.33
C VAL A 314 -8.63 -12.09 0.02
N CYS A 315 -7.53 -11.53 0.51
CA CYS A 315 -7.42 -10.08 0.78
C CYS A 315 -7.51 -9.23 -0.50
N GLN A 316 -6.91 -9.69 -1.60
CA GLN A 316 -6.92 -9.02 -2.90
C GLN A 316 -8.33 -8.97 -3.48
N GLN A 317 -9.03 -10.11 -3.50
CA GLN A 317 -10.42 -10.24 -3.93
C GLN A 317 -11.36 -9.34 -3.14
N ALA A 318 -11.20 -9.34 -1.81
CA ALA A 318 -12.00 -8.54 -0.92
C ALA A 318 -11.77 -7.02 -1.16
N GLY A 319 -10.68 -6.65 -1.84
CA GLY A 319 -10.28 -5.24 -2.03
C GLY A 319 -9.65 -4.64 -0.77
N VAL A 320 -9.20 -5.48 0.16
CA VAL A 320 -8.54 -5.05 1.40
C VAL A 320 -7.18 -4.42 1.11
N LEU A 321 -6.49 -4.97 0.11
CA LEU A 321 -5.17 -4.51 -0.31
C LEU A 321 -5.21 -3.18 -1.07
N THR A 322 -6.40 -2.64 -1.36
CA THR A 322 -6.58 -1.29 -1.89
C THR A 322 -7.06 -0.30 -0.83
N SER A 323 -7.11 -0.71 0.45
CA SER A 323 -7.48 0.15 1.57
C SER A 323 -6.31 1.01 2.04
N SER A 324 -6.58 2.06 2.82
CA SER A 324 -5.54 2.92 3.42
C SER A 324 -4.64 2.22 4.45
N LYS A 325 -4.85 0.92 4.72
CA LYS A 325 -4.00 0.08 5.58
C LYS A 325 -3.33 -1.07 4.79
N SER A 326 -3.29 -0.98 3.47
CA SER A 326 -2.71 -1.99 2.56
C SER A 326 -1.31 -2.44 2.98
N ASP A 327 -0.45 -1.51 3.43
CA ASP A 327 0.94 -1.82 3.74
C ASP A 327 1.08 -2.59 5.06
N VAL A 328 0.24 -2.28 6.05
CA VAL A 328 0.23 -2.99 7.34
C VAL A 328 -0.29 -4.42 7.15
N ILE A 329 -1.36 -4.57 6.37
CA ILE A 329 -1.96 -5.88 6.08
C ILE A 329 -1.05 -6.68 5.15
N GLY A 330 -0.45 -6.04 4.15
CA GLY A 330 0.52 -6.65 3.23
C GLY A 330 1.74 -7.23 3.97
N LYS A 331 2.28 -6.48 4.94
CA LYS A 331 3.35 -6.98 5.82
C LYS A 331 2.87 -8.12 6.72
N ALA A 332 1.66 -8.02 7.29
CA ALA A 332 1.09 -9.08 8.12
C ALA A 332 0.72 -10.34 7.33
N LEU A 333 0.48 -10.26 6.02
CA LEU A 333 0.21 -11.42 5.17
C LEU A 333 1.47 -12.27 4.89
N ALA A 334 2.66 -11.71 5.08
CA ALA A 334 3.91 -12.46 4.98
C ALA A 334 4.13 -13.41 6.18
N ASP A 335 3.51 -13.12 7.32
CA ASP A 335 3.54 -13.95 8.52
C ASP A 335 2.10 -14.16 9.06
N PRO A 336 1.48 -15.33 8.83
CA PRO A 336 0.12 -15.63 9.29
C PRO A 336 -0.10 -15.40 10.80
N THR A 337 0.97 -15.49 11.61
CA THR A 337 0.93 -15.24 13.05
C THR A 337 0.75 -13.75 13.39
N SER A 338 1.30 -12.86 12.57
CA SER A 338 1.18 -11.40 12.71
C SER A 338 -0.25 -10.90 12.43
N LEU A 339 -1.05 -11.64 11.65
CA LEU A 339 -2.48 -11.34 11.44
C LEU A 339 -3.33 -11.54 12.70
N LYS A 340 -3.02 -12.55 13.53
CA LYS A 340 -3.70 -12.78 14.83
C LYS A 340 -3.42 -11.63 15.81
N GLN A 341 -2.17 -11.15 15.85
CA GLN A 341 -1.76 -10.05 16.73
C GLN A 341 -2.46 -8.71 16.40
N LEU A 342 -2.89 -8.50 15.16
CA LEU A 342 -3.69 -7.34 14.76
C LEU A 342 -5.11 -7.35 15.36
N VAL A 343 -5.61 -8.51 15.80
CA VAL A 343 -6.96 -8.71 16.36
C VAL A 343 -6.92 -8.72 17.90
N ASP A 344 -5.88 -9.30 18.49
CA ASP A 344 -5.78 -9.55 19.94
C ASP A 344 -5.44 -8.33 20.80
N GLY A 345 -5.28 -7.13 20.22
CA GLY A 345 -5.08 -5.87 20.96
C GLY A 345 -6.28 -5.40 21.80
N SER A 346 -7.28 -6.26 22.03
CA SER A 346 -8.56 -5.93 22.68
C SER A 346 -8.83 -6.65 24.01
N ASP A 347 -7.96 -7.57 24.47
CA ASP A 347 -8.19 -8.31 25.72
C ASP A 347 -7.01 -8.24 26.69
N ALA A 348 -7.04 -7.23 27.58
CA ALA A 348 -6.28 -7.24 28.83
C ALA A 348 -7.09 -6.63 29.97
N GLY A 349 -7.79 -7.51 30.71
CA GLY A 349 -7.93 -7.47 32.18
C GLY A 349 -8.72 -6.32 32.84
N ALA A 350 -9.87 -6.69 33.41
CA ALA A 350 -10.75 -5.92 34.30
C ALA A 350 -10.11 -4.85 35.21
N GLY A 351 -10.51 -3.59 35.00
CA GLY A 351 -10.35 -2.42 35.88
C GLY A 351 -11.03 -1.22 35.24
N ASP A 352 -11.76 -0.41 36.02
CA ASP A 352 -12.71 0.63 35.59
C ASP A 352 -12.31 1.50 34.36
N PRO A 353 -13.28 1.90 33.51
CA PRO A 353 -13.01 2.61 32.27
C PRO A 353 -12.75 4.10 32.52
N GLU A 354 -11.51 4.55 32.37
CA GLU A 354 -11.26 5.91 31.89
C GLU A 354 -11.22 5.90 30.36
N PRO A 355 -11.77 6.93 29.67
CA PRO A 355 -11.98 6.89 28.24
C PRO A 355 -10.67 7.19 27.50
N SER A 356 -9.87 6.16 27.22
CA SER A 356 -8.92 6.16 26.12
C SER A 356 -9.64 5.70 24.84
N GLY A 357 -9.70 6.58 23.83
CA GLY A 357 -10.49 6.39 22.62
C GLY A 357 -9.95 5.29 21.67
N PRO A 358 -10.81 4.76 20.77
CA PRO A 358 -10.40 3.81 19.73
C PRO A 358 -9.54 4.53 18.68
N LEU A 359 -8.45 3.89 18.24
CA LEU A 359 -7.60 4.30 17.10
C LEU A 359 -7.56 5.82 16.88
N GLY A 360 -7.17 6.56 17.93
CA GLY A 360 -7.12 8.02 17.94
C GLY A 360 -5.81 8.54 17.36
N GLU A 361 -5.90 9.64 16.61
CA GLU A 361 -4.77 10.48 16.23
C GLU A 361 -3.97 10.89 17.47
N SER A 362 -2.73 10.42 17.60
CA SER A 362 -1.78 11.01 18.55
C SER A 362 -1.09 12.21 17.89
N THR A 363 -1.40 13.39 18.41
CA THR A 363 -0.70 14.65 18.16
C THR A 363 0.40 14.83 19.22
N GLU A 364 1.61 14.31 19.00
CA GLU A 364 2.88 14.86 19.50
C GLU A 364 4.05 14.37 18.62
N PRO A 365 5.08 15.20 18.37
CA PRO A 365 6.14 14.89 17.41
C PRO A 365 7.10 13.86 17.98
N ALA A 366 7.11 12.66 17.40
CA ALA A 366 8.20 11.72 17.58
C ALA A 366 9.48 12.33 16.98
N ALA A 367 10.58 12.26 17.73
CA ALA A 367 11.90 12.69 17.26
C ALA A 367 12.26 12.00 15.94
N ASP A 368 12.89 12.76 15.03
CA ASP A 368 13.28 12.34 13.69
C ASP A 368 13.86 10.91 13.69
N PRO A 369 13.18 9.93 13.06
CA PRO A 369 13.85 8.72 12.63
C PRO A 369 14.81 9.15 11.52
N ALA A 370 16.10 8.92 11.73
CA ALA A 370 17.14 9.13 10.74
C ALA A 370 16.72 8.52 9.38
N GLU A 371 17.08 9.24 8.31
CA GLU A 371 16.96 8.81 6.92
C GLU A 371 17.66 7.47 6.69
N ASP A 372 16.96 6.36 6.86
CA ASP A 372 17.31 5.05 6.34
C ASP A 372 16.12 4.12 6.60
N ASP A 373 15.16 4.02 5.66
CA ASP A 373 14.61 2.71 5.26
C ASP A 373 13.59 2.83 4.10
N LEU A 374 14.08 2.68 2.88
CA LEU A 374 13.35 1.98 1.82
C LEU A 374 14.33 1.09 1.08
N GLY A 375 14.57 -0.11 1.61
CA GLY A 375 14.94 -1.28 0.82
C GLY A 375 16.24 -1.18 0.00
N VAL A 376 17.20 -0.38 0.43
CA VAL A 376 18.58 -0.57 -0.01
C VAL A 376 19.13 -1.69 0.86
N LEU A 377 19.56 -2.80 0.23
CA LEU A 377 20.32 -3.87 0.89
C LEU A 377 21.33 -3.24 1.84
N ASP A 378 21.43 -3.77 3.06
CA ASP A 378 22.40 -3.33 4.06
C ASP A 378 23.76 -3.09 3.36
N PRO A 379 24.18 -1.83 3.28
CA PRO A 379 25.33 -1.50 2.47
C PRO A 379 26.65 -1.92 3.13
N GLU A 380 26.63 -2.30 4.42
CA GLU A 380 27.74 -2.94 5.13
C GLU A 380 27.97 -4.37 4.61
N GLY A 381 26.89 -5.09 4.33
CA GLY A 381 26.91 -6.42 3.72
C GLY A 381 27.17 -7.50 4.75
N HIS A 382 26.10 -8.11 5.23
CA HIS A 382 26.15 -9.18 6.22
C HIS A 382 27.03 -10.37 5.79
N LEU A 383 27.97 -10.77 6.64
CA LEU A 383 28.76 -11.99 6.44
C LEU A 383 27.96 -13.20 6.92
N PRO A 384 27.68 -14.19 6.05
CA PRO A 384 26.88 -15.33 6.44
C PRO A 384 27.48 -16.14 7.58
N THR A 385 26.70 -16.34 8.64
CA THR A 385 27.01 -17.33 9.67
C THR A 385 26.79 -18.75 9.14
N PRO A 386 27.48 -19.79 9.68
CA PRO A 386 27.19 -21.17 9.33
C PRO A 386 25.71 -21.58 9.55
N ALA A 387 25.00 -20.92 10.47
CA ALA A 387 23.58 -21.12 10.71
C ALA A 387 22.71 -20.53 9.59
N GLU A 388 23.01 -19.32 9.12
CA GLU A 388 22.26 -18.67 8.03
C GLU A 388 22.49 -19.35 6.67
N VAL A 389 23.71 -19.85 6.40
CA VAL A 389 23.94 -20.67 5.19
C VAL A 389 23.25 -22.03 5.29
N ALA A 390 23.07 -22.58 6.51
CA ALA A 390 22.30 -23.81 6.72
C ALA A 390 20.82 -23.54 6.49
N GLU A 391 20.27 -22.48 7.08
CA GLU A 391 18.88 -22.04 6.93
C GLU A 391 18.55 -21.57 5.51
N ALA A 392 19.50 -21.02 4.76
CA ALA A 392 19.34 -20.72 3.33
C ALA A 392 19.28 -21.97 2.46
N ALA A 393 19.77 -23.10 2.98
CA ALA A 393 19.92 -24.36 2.27
C ALA A 393 19.00 -25.48 2.80
N SER A 394 18.25 -25.22 3.88
CA SER A 394 17.17 -26.04 4.44
C SER A 394 15.94 -25.17 4.73
N GLU A 395 14.74 -25.59 4.31
CA GLU A 395 13.48 -25.03 4.82
C GLU A 395 13.28 -25.38 6.31
N PRO A 396 12.44 -24.64 7.07
CA PRO A 396 12.48 -24.60 8.53
C PRO A 396 12.36 -25.99 9.15
N GLU A 397 13.43 -26.43 9.83
CA GLU A 397 13.37 -27.58 10.72
C GLU A 397 12.44 -27.25 11.90
N ALA A 398 11.61 -28.23 12.27
CA ALA A 398 10.90 -28.23 13.54
C ALA A 398 11.89 -28.00 14.70
N PRO A 399 11.48 -27.31 15.79
CA PRO A 399 12.39 -26.90 16.85
C PRO A 399 13.16 -28.08 17.45
N PRO A 400 14.41 -27.86 17.90
CA PRO A 400 15.27 -28.92 18.38
C PRO A 400 14.66 -29.59 19.61
N VAL A 401 14.53 -30.90 19.57
CA VAL A 401 14.12 -31.73 20.71
C VAL A 401 15.28 -31.80 21.69
N ASP A 402 15.05 -31.27 22.90
CA ASP A 402 15.97 -31.38 24.03
C ASP A 402 16.09 -32.87 24.45
N PRO A 403 17.29 -33.48 24.39
CA PRO A 403 17.46 -34.91 24.67
C PRO A 403 17.19 -35.30 26.12
N ASP A 404 16.97 -34.35 27.04
CA ASP A 404 16.91 -34.61 28.48
C ASP A 404 15.51 -34.42 29.12
N SER A 405 14.46 -34.21 28.31
CA SER A 405 13.08 -34.23 28.82
C SER A 405 12.43 -35.61 28.61
N GLY A 406 12.60 -36.48 29.61
CA GLY A 406 11.90 -37.76 29.67
C GLY A 406 10.40 -37.58 29.91
N GLU A 407 9.64 -37.33 28.85
CA GLU A 407 8.20 -37.63 28.71
C GLU A 407 7.85 -37.51 27.22
N ASP A 408 7.34 -38.59 26.63
CA ASP A 408 6.96 -38.76 25.22
C ASP A 408 5.97 -37.68 24.74
N SER A 409 6.47 -36.50 24.32
CA SER A 409 5.69 -35.49 23.59
C SER A 409 5.99 -35.57 22.10
N PHE A 410 5.44 -36.59 21.45
CA PHE A 410 5.53 -36.76 20.00
C PHE A 410 4.57 -35.80 19.30
N THR A 411 5.11 -34.80 18.60
CA THR A 411 4.36 -33.78 17.88
C THR A 411 3.72 -34.33 16.60
N LEU A 412 2.41 -34.11 16.45
CA LEU A 412 1.61 -34.40 15.24
C LEU A 412 2.15 -33.65 14.01
N PRO A 413 1.78 -34.05 12.77
CA PRO A 413 2.07 -33.26 11.56
C PRO A 413 1.60 -31.81 11.75
N ALA A 414 2.41 -30.84 11.35
CA ALA A 414 2.08 -29.41 11.46
C ALA A 414 0.82 -29.00 10.66
N LEU A 415 0.39 -29.83 9.70
CA LEU A 415 -0.78 -29.63 8.84
C LEU A 415 -1.80 -30.75 9.06
N LYS A 416 -3.02 -30.40 9.48
CA LYS A 416 -4.13 -31.36 9.64
C LYS A 416 -5.13 -31.24 8.50
N VAL A 417 -5.62 -32.36 8.00
CA VAL A 417 -6.53 -32.39 6.84
C VAL A 417 -7.88 -31.76 7.17
N ASP A 418 -8.38 -31.91 8.40
CA ASP A 418 -9.64 -31.26 8.81
C ASP A 418 -9.55 -29.74 8.85
N ASP A 419 -8.38 -29.17 9.14
CA ASP A 419 -8.18 -27.72 9.16
C ASP A 419 -8.15 -27.16 7.73
N ILE A 420 -7.62 -27.94 6.77
CA ILE A 420 -7.64 -27.62 5.34
C ILE A 420 -9.06 -27.73 4.77
N LEU A 421 -9.80 -28.79 5.15
CA LEU A 421 -11.20 -29.03 4.77
C LEU A 421 -12.20 -28.23 5.63
N GLY A 422 -11.73 -27.40 6.56
CA GLY A 422 -12.55 -26.57 7.45
C GLY A 422 -12.65 -25.12 7.01
N MET A 423 -12.00 -24.74 5.90
CA MET A 423 -12.06 -23.38 5.35
C MET A 423 -13.51 -23.04 4.95
N GLY A 424 -14.14 -22.14 5.71
CA GLY A 424 -15.60 -21.98 5.70
C GLY A 424 -16.19 -21.36 4.43
N ALA A 425 -17.28 -21.96 3.92
CA ALA A 425 -18.06 -21.48 2.76
C ALA A 425 -18.51 -20.01 2.82
N LYS A 426 -18.58 -19.40 4.02
CA LYS A 426 -18.99 -18.00 4.22
C LYS A 426 -18.00 -17.00 3.60
N PHE A 427 -16.71 -17.34 3.53
CA PHE A 427 -15.68 -16.47 2.95
C PHE A 427 -15.66 -16.50 1.42
N PHE A 428 -16.01 -17.65 0.82
CA PHE A 428 -15.89 -17.88 -0.61
C PHE A 428 -17.11 -17.45 -1.43
N ALA A 429 -18.21 -17.07 -0.78
CA ALA A 429 -19.44 -16.63 -1.46
C ALA A 429 -19.27 -15.33 -2.26
N SER A 430 -18.24 -14.53 -1.96
CA SER A 430 -17.91 -13.27 -2.64
C SER A 430 -16.63 -13.33 -3.50
N VAL A 431 -16.07 -14.53 -3.68
CA VAL A 431 -14.82 -14.80 -4.39
C VAL A 431 -15.14 -15.13 -5.86
N ASP A 432 -14.32 -14.69 -6.82
CA ASP A 432 -14.50 -14.99 -8.24
C ASP A 432 -14.09 -16.43 -8.57
N GLU A 433 -14.55 -16.90 -9.73
CA GLU A 433 -14.37 -18.30 -10.14
C GLU A 433 -12.89 -18.70 -10.26
N ASP A 434 -12.03 -17.80 -10.77
CA ASP A 434 -10.59 -18.05 -10.91
C ASP A 434 -9.90 -18.18 -9.54
N THR A 435 -10.26 -17.31 -8.59
CA THR A 435 -9.71 -17.33 -7.23
C THR A 435 -10.23 -18.54 -6.45
N VAL A 436 -11.48 -18.96 -6.64
CA VAL A 436 -12.01 -20.21 -6.07
C VAL A 436 -11.25 -21.43 -6.59
N ASP A 437 -10.98 -21.52 -7.90
CA ASP A 437 -10.20 -22.64 -8.47
C ASP A 437 -8.75 -22.62 -7.97
N PHE A 438 -8.13 -21.44 -7.85
CA PHE A 438 -6.81 -21.30 -7.22
C PHE A 438 -6.81 -21.81 -5.78
N LEU A 439 -7.72 -21.33 -4.93
CA LEU A 439 -7.75 -21.69 -3.50
C LEU A 439 -8.06 -23.20 -3.34
N THR A 440 -8.89 -23.76 -4.21
CA THR A 440 -9.17 -25.21 -4.27
C THR A 440 -7.92 -26.00 -4.66
N ALA A 441 -7.21 -25.58 -5.71
CA ALA A 441 -5.99 -26.22 -6.18
C ALA A 441 -4.84 -26.12 -5.15
N ALA A 442 -4.69 -24.95 -4.51
CA ALA A 442 -3.69 -24.72 -3.47
C ALA A 442 -3.94 -25.60 -2.23
N ALA A 443 -5.19 -25.66 -1.75
CA ALA A 443 -5.57 -26.52 -0.63
C ALA A 443 -5.38 -28.01 -0.94
N ALA A 444 -5.79 -28.47 -2.13
CA ALA A 444 -5.53 -29.84 -2.59
C ALA A 444 -4.01 -30.13 -2.69
N GLY A 445 -3.22 -29.15 -3.12
CA GLY A 445 -1.76 -29.20 -3.15
C GLY A 445 -1.14 -29.44 -1.76
N GLN A 446 -1.70 -28.85 -0.70
CA GLN A 446 -1.25 -29.10 0.67
C GLN A 446 -1.50 -30.56 1.10
N ILE A 447 -2.65 -31.14 0.74
CA ILE A 447 -2.95 -32.56 1.01
C ILE A 447 -2.00 -33.47 0.20
N TRP A 448 -1.69 -33.10 -1.05
CA TRP A 448 -0.72 -33.82 -1.88
C TRP A 448 0.68 -33.89 -1.25
N LYS A 449 1.12 -32.86 -0.51
CA LYS A 449 2.41 -32.90 0.21
C LYS A 449 2.44 -34.05 1.23
N LEU A 450 1.34 -34.27 1.96
CA LEU A 450 1.20 -35.40 2.90
C LEU A 450 1.25 -36.74 2.15
N ALA A 451 0.55 -36.85 1.02
CA ALA A 451 0.53 -38.06 0.19
C ALA A 451 1.92 -38.40 -0.37
N TYR A 452 2.70 -37.42 -0.82
CA TYR A 452 4.06 -37.64 -1.28
C TYR A 452 5.01 -38.04 -0.16
N ARG A 453 4.86 -37.44 1.03
CA ARG A 453 5.65 -37.82 2.20
C ARG A 453 5.35 -39.25 2.64
N LEU A 454 4.10 -39.68 2.58
CA LEU A 454 3.69 -41.06 2.85
C LEU A 454 4.28 -42.07 1.84
N ASP A 455 4.34 -41.71 0.56
CA ASP A 455 4.99 -42.54 -0.48
C ASP A 455 6.52 -42.52 -0.36
N SER A 456 7.10 -41.53 0.32
CA SER A 456 8.54 -41.46 0.54
C SER A 456 8.99 -42.63 1.42
N GLY A 457 10.01 -43.37 0.97
CA GLY A 457 10.53 -44.52 1.71
C GLY A 457 11.34 -44.17 2.96
N ALA A 458 11.34 -42.92 3.40
CA ALA A 458 12.23 -42.35 4.42
C ALA A 458 11.48 -41.93 5.70
N ILE A 459 10.34 -42.55 6.01
CA ILE A 459 9.51 -42.24 7.19
C ILE A 459 9.40 -43.44 8.14
N THR A 460 9.18 -43.16 9.42
CA THR A 460 8.97 -44.21 10.44
C THR A 460 7.61 -44.88 10.30
N GLU A 461 7.44 -46.07 10.87
CA GLU A 461 6.13 -46.77 10.84
C GLU A 461 5.04 -46.00 11.59
N THR A 462 5.40 -45.32 12.69
CA THR A 462 4.49 -44.44 13.44
C THR A 462 4.03 -43.26 12.60
N GLU A 463 4.96 -42.59 11.92
CA GLU A 463 4.67 -41.45 11.03
C GLU A 463 3.81 -41.90 9.83
N ARG A 464 4.07 -43.10 9.29
CA ARG A 464 3.25 -43.71 8.23
C ARG A 464 1.80 -43.88 8.66
N VAL A 465 1.56 -44.42 9.85
CA VAL A 465 0.21 -44.61 10.39
C VAL A 465 -0.51 -43.26 10.59
N GLN A 466 0.19 -42.25 11.08
CA GLN A 466 -0.37 -40.91 11.28
C GLN A 466 -0.71 -40.22 9.96
N LEU A 467 0.20 -40.21 8.99
CA LEU A 467 -0.04 -39.63 7.66
C LEU A 467 -1.18 -40.34 6.93
N GLN A 468 -1.26 -41.67 7.04
CA GLN A 468 -2.38 -42.44 6.50
C GLN A 468 -3.70 -42.05 7.16
N ALA A 469 -3.73 -41.92 8.50
CA ALA A 469 -4.93 -41.51 9.22
C ALA A 469 -5.40 -40.10 8.83
N GLU A 470 -4.48 -39.17 8.61
CA GLU A 470 -4.82 -37.83 8.10
C GLU A 470 -5.40 -37.89 6.68
N LEU A 471 -4.81 -38.68 5.78
CA LEU A 471 -5.34 -38.87 4.42
C LEU A 471 -6.71 -39.54 4.41
N ASP A 472 -6.97 -40.48 5.32
CA ASP A 472 -8.25 -41.19 5.41
C ASP A 472 -9.43 -40.25 5.73
N LYS A 473 -9.17 -39.08 6.34
CA LYS A 473 -10.19 -38.03 6.56
C LYS A 473 -10.77 -37.43 5.26
N THR A 474 -10.13 -37.69 4.13
CA THR A 474 -10.62 -37.29 2.79
C THR A 474 -11.65 -38.28 2.20
N LEU A 475 -11.89 -39.42 2.86
CA LEU A 475 -12.84 -40.44 2.40
C LEU A 475 -14.29 -40.01 2.54
N GLU A 476 -14.62 -39.29 3.62
CA GLU A 476 -15.99 -38.90 3.93
C GLU A 476 -16.39 -37.62 3.18
N PRO A 477 -17.58 -37.58 2.54
CA PRO A 477 -18.10 -36.37 1.90
C PRO A 477 -18.29 -35.22 2.88
N ARG A 478 -18.09 -33.98 2.42
CA ARG A 478 -18.28 -32.76 3.21
C ARG A 478 -19.62 -32.10 2.87
N ALA A 479 -20.23 -31.48 3.87
CA ALA A 479 -21.57 -30.87 3.75
C ALA A 479 -21.53 -29.54 2.99
N ASP A 480 -20.41 -28.83 3.04
CA ASP A 480 -20.21 -27.56 2.35
C ASP A 480 -19.57 -27.79 0.97
N GLN A 481 -20.05 -27.03 -0.01
CA GLN A 481 -19.68 -27.20 -1.42
C GLN A 481 -18.19 -26.95 -1.69
N TYR A 482 -17.56 -26.07 -0.93
CA TYR A 482 -16.17 -25.67 -1.13
C TYR A 482 -15.19 -26.74 -0.63
N SER A 483 -15.37 -27.23 0.59
CA SER A 483 -14.56 -28.32 1.15
C SER A 483 -14.78 -29.62 0.41
N GLU A 484 -15.99 -29.86 -0.07
CA GLU A 484 -16.26 -30.98 -0.98
C GLU A 484 -15.53 -30.80 -2.33
N GLY A 485 -15.43 -29.57 -2.85
CA GLY A 485 -14.61 -29.23 -4.02
C GLY A 485 -13.12 -29.57 -3.82
N ILE A 486 -12.52 -29.15 -2.71
CA ILE A 486 -11.13 -29.48 -2.35
C ILE A 486 -10.93 -30.99 -2.27
N ARG A 487 -11.82 -31.67 -1.53
CA ARG A 487 -11.78 -33.12 -1.33
C ARG A 487 -11.87 -33.86 -2.66
N LEU A 488 -12.83 -33.51 -3.51
CA LEU A 488 -13.02 -34.13 -4.82
C LEU A 488 -11.84 -33.88 -5.76
N ARG A 489 -11.27 -32.66 -5.74
CA ARG A 489 -10.08 -32.33 -6.53
C ARG A 489 -8.91 -33.23 -6.16
N PHE A 490 -8.60 -33.36 -4.86
CA PHE A 490 -7.55 -34.26 -4.37
C PHE A 490 -7.86 -35.74 -4.65
N ARG A 491 -9.02 -36.25 -4.22
CA ARG A 491 -9.38 -37.67 -4.30
C ARG A 491 -9.41 -38.18 -5.74
N SER A 492 -10.01 -37.42 -6.64
CA SER A 492 -10.10 -37.79 -8.05
C SER A 492 -8.71 -38.00 -8.65
N GLU A 493 -7.77 -37.10 -8.37
CA GLU A 493 -6.40 -37.18 -8.87
C GLU A 493 -5.60 -38.28 -8.15
N TYR A 494 -5.77 -38.42 -6.84
CA TYR A 494 -5.06 -39.40 -6.02
C TYR A 494 -5.44 -40.84 -6.38
N GLU A 495 -6.73 -41.12 -6.55
CA GLU A 495 -7.21 -42.44 -6.94
C GLU A 495 -6.75 -42.81 -8.36
N GLN A 496 -6.77 -41.86 -9.29
CA GLN A 496 -6.24 -42.06 -10.64
C GLN A 496 -4.73 -42.34 -10.61
N ALA A 497 -3.96 -41.60 -9.82
CA ALA A 497 -2.52 -41.80 -9.70
C ALA A 497 -2.18 -43.19 -9.11
N LEU A 498 -2.94 -43.65 -8.10
CA LEU A 498 -2.76 -44.99 -7.53
C LEU A 498 -3.16 -46.10 -8.51
N ALA A 499 -4.19 -45.86 -9.33
CA ALA A 499 -4.68 -46.82 -10.32
C ALA A 499 -3.76 -46.98 -11.55
N ILE A 500 -2.76 -46.11 -11.74
CA ILE A 500 -1.83 -46.21 -12.86
C ILE A 500 -1.02 -47.51 -12.76
N VAL A 501 -1.22 -48.37 -13.76
CA VAL A 501 -0.37 -49.52 -14.05
C VAL A 501 0.54 -49.14 -15.22
N PRO A 502 1.88 -49.22 -15.07
CA PRO A 502 2.80 -48.93 -16.16
C PRO A 502 2.51 -49.83 -17.38
N PRO A 503 2.73 -49.32 -18.62
CA PRO A 503 2.56 -50.13 -19.82
C PRO A 503 3.38 -51.42 -19.79
N ALA A 504 2.92 -52.48 -20.47
CA ALA A 504 3.50 -53.83 -20.40
C ALA A 504 4.99 -53.91 -20.80
N ASN A 505 5.51 -52.93 -21.55
CA ASN A 505 6.89 -52.82 -21.98
C ASN A 505 7.74 -51.87 -21.12
N TRP A 506 7.24 -51.45 -19.94
CA TRP A 506 7.97 -50.64 -18.97
C TRP A 506 9.17 -51.41 -18.40
N SER A 507 10.36 -50.79 -18.41
CA SER A 507 11.59 -51.41 -17.92
C SER A 507 12.49 -50.51 -17.08
N PHE A 508 11.95 -49.44 -16.48
CA PHE A 508 12.76 -48.45 -15.77
C PHE A 508 13.58 -49.05 -14.63
N LYS A 509 14.88 -48.72 -14.63
CA LYS A 509 15.83 -49.07 -13.56
C LYS A 509 16.58 -47.81 -13.10
N PRO A 510 16.43 -47.38 -11.83
CA PRO A 510 17.13 -46.20 -11.33
C PRO A 510 18.61 -46.51 -11.03
N GLY A 511 19.52 -45.65 -11.50
CA GLY A 511 20.95 -45.76 -11.20
C GLY A 511 21.56 -47.11 -11.61
N SER A 512 22.20 -47.80 -10.66
CA SER A 512 22.81 -49.14 -10.85
C SER A 512 21.85 -50.30 -10.54
N ALA A 513 20.57 -50.04 -10.30
CA ALA A 513 19.61 -51.07 -9.95
C ALA A 513 19.46 -52.11 -11.08
N THR A 514 19.41 -53.39 -10.71
CA THR A 514 19.22 -54.50 -11.65
C THR A 514 17.74 -54.86 -11.84
N ALA A 515 16.92 -54.60 -10.82
CA ALA A 515 15.48 -54.83 -10.80
C ALA A 515 14.70 -53.66 -11.46
N ILE A 516 13.61 -54.01 -12.15
CA ILE A 516 12.66 -53.02 -12.69
C ILE A 516 11.88 -52.43 -11.52
N VAL A 517 11.78 -51.10 -11.49
CA VAL A 517 11.11 -50.35 -10.43
C VAL A 517 9.84 -49.69 -10.98
N SER A 518 8.75 -49.78 -10.22
CA SER A 518 7.52 -49.07 -10.53
C SER A 518 7.68 -47.56 -10.33
N PRO A 519 7.01 -46.71 -11.13
CA PRO A 519 7.02 -45.27 -10.92
C PRO A 519 6.55 -44.89 -9.52
N ASN A 520 7.15 -43.86 -8.92
CA ASN A 520 6.72 -43.31 -7.64
C ASN A 520 5.42 -42.50 -7.77
N LEU A 521 4.83 -42.09 -6.65
CA LEU A 521 3.53 -41.41 -6.65
C LEU A 521 3.55 -40.08 -7.40
N MET A 522 4.61 -39.26 -7.27
CA MET A 522 4.70 -38.00 -8.04
C MET A 522 4.75 -38.25 -9.55
N GLN A 523 5.52 -39.24 -10.00
CA GLN A 523 5.59 -39.61 -11.41
C GLN A 523 4.23 -40.06 -11.95
N ARG A 524 3.48 -40.85 -11.16
CA ARG A 524 2.12 -41.26 -11.52
C ARG A 524 1.15 -40.09 -11.50
N HIS A 525 1.22 -39.22 -10.52
CA HIS A 525 0.33 -38.07 -10.40
C HIS A 525 0.47 -37.13 -11.61
N VAL A 526 1.69 -36.73 -11.97
CA VAL A 526 1.90 -35.89 -13.17
C VAL A 526 1.44 -36.61 -14.43
N ALA A 527 1.69 -37.92 -14.54
CA ALA A 527 1.21 -38.70 -15.70
C ALA A 527 -0.33 -38.77 -15.77
N ALA A 528 -1.02 -38.94 -14.64
CA ALA A 528 -2.48 -38.91 -14.55
C ALA A 528 -3.04 -37.56 -14.99
N GLN A 529 -2.42 -36.46 -14.53
CA GLN A 529 -2.80 -35.11 -14.94
C GLN A 529 -2.62 -34.89 -16.45
N VAL A 530 -1.51 -35.36 -17.04
CA VAL A 530 -1.29 -35.22 -18.50
C VAL A 530 -2.32 -36.02 -19.29
N VAL A 531 -2.67 -37.23 -18.84
CA VAL A 531 -3.69 -38.07 -19.51
C VAL A 531 -5.07 -37.43 -19.47
N THR A 532 -5.43 -36.80 -18.36
CA THR A 532 -6.76 -36.20 -18.14
C THR A 532 -6.87 -34.78 -18.69
N ARG A 533 -5.96 -33.88 -18.30
CA ARG A 533 -6.01 -32.45 -18.62
C ARG A 533 -5.34 -32.09 -19.94
N ARG A 534 -4.49 -32.99 -20.48
CA ARG A 534 -3.69 -32.82 -21.72
C ARG A 534 -2.64 -31.73 -21.68
N ARG A 535 -2.89 -30.59 -21.05
CA ARG A 535 -1.95 -29.47 -20.90
C ARG A 535 -1.60 -29.31 -19.42
N VAL A 536 -0.35 -29.56 -19.07
CA VAL A 536 0.09 -29.62 -17.66
C VAL A 536 1.48 -29.04 -17.50
N GLY A 537 1.66 -28.30 -16.42
CA GLY A 537 2.95 -27.88 -15.90
C GLY A 537 3.53 -28.83 -14.86
N ASN A 538 4.81 -29.18 -14.97
CA ASN A 538 5.54 -29.86 -13.90
C ASN A 538 6.67 -28.97 -13.37
N TRP A 539 6.38 -28.32 -12.24
CA TRP A 539 7.25 -27.34 -11.58
C TRP A 539 8.07 -27.96 -10.43
N SER A 540 8.14 -29.29 -10.36
CA SER A 540 8.79 -30.02 -9.27
C SER A 540 10.31 -29.84 -9.25
N GLY A 541 10.92 -29.95 -8.08
CA GLY A 541 12.35 -29.73 -7.83
C GLY A 541 13.30 -30.58 -8.68
N THR A 542 14.60 -30.23 -8.60
CA THR A 542 15.66 -31.04 -9.22
C THR A 542 15.67 -32.45 -8.61
N GLY A 543 15.89 -33.47 -9.43
CA GLY A 543 15.90 -34.86 -8.95
C GLY A 543 14.53 -35.47 -8.62
N ALA A 544 13.42 -34.72 -8.66
CA ALA A 544 12.08 -35.24 -8.38
C ALA A 544 11.62 -36.39 -9.31
N GLY A 545 12.19 -36.48 -10.52
CA GLY A 545 11.85 -37.51 -11.51
C GLY A 545 10.97 -37.02 -12.67
N LYS A 546 11.01 -35.73 -13.00
CA LYS A 546 10.22 -35.10 -14.09
C LYS A 546 10.37 -35.79 -15.45
N THR A 547 11.59 -36.15 -15.83
CA THR A 547 11.86 -36.86 -17.10
C THR A 547 11.11 -38.20 -17.16
N VAL A 548 11.12 -38.96 -16.05
CA VAL A 548 10.46 -40.27 -15.97
C VAL A 548 8.94 -40.11 -15.98
N SER A 549 8.39 -39.06 -15.35
CA SER A 549 6.94 -38.80 -15.39
C SER A 549 6.45 -38.45 -16.79
N ALA A 550 7.21 -37.67 -17.56
CA ALA A 550 6.92 -37.39 -18.97
C ALA A 550 6.93 -38.65 -19.83
N ILE A 551 7.92 -39.53 -19.63
CA ILE A 551 8.02 -40.80 -20.36
C ILE A 551 6.87 -41.75 -20.01
N LEU A 552 6.49 -41.81 -18.73
CA LEU A 552 5.32 -42.58 -18.29
C LEU A 552 4.04 -42.06 -18.94
N ALA A 553 3.81 -40.74 -18.92
CA ALA A 553 2.64 -40.11 -19.53
C ALA A 553 2.52 -40.43 -21.03
N ALA A 554 3.62 -40.33 -21.78
CA ALA A 554 3.63 -40.68 -23.21
C ALA A 554 3.24 -42.15 -23.45
N GLY A 555 3.66 -43.06 -22.58
CA GLY A 555 3.29 -44.47 -22.67
C GLY A 555 1.80 -44.71 -22.37
N LEU A 556 1.25 -44.05 -21.35
CA LEU A 556 -0.18 -44.15 -21.00
C LEU A 556 -1.09 -43.54 -22.08
N LEU A 557 -0.60 -42.54 -22.80
CA LEU A 557 -1.28 -41.94 -23.94
C LEU A 557 -1.18 -42.77 -25.23
N GLU A 558 -0.39 -43.84 -25.23
CA GLU A 558 0.04 -44.56 -26.44
C GLU A 558 0.64 -43.62 -27.51
N ALA A 559 1.30 -42.54 -27.06
CA ALA A 559 1.85 -41.52 -27.94
C ALA A 559 3.03 -42.06 -28.76
N GLY A 560 3.16 -41.58 -30.00
CA GLY A 560 4.23 -42.00 -30.91
C GLY A 560 3.96 -43.30 -31.67
N GLN A 561 2.71 -43.78 -31.68
CA GLN A 561 2.29 -44.97 -32.42
C GLN A 561 1.77 -44.61 -33.81
N GLY A 562 1.77 -45.57 -34.75
CA GLY A 562 1.31 -45.31 -36.12
C GLY A 562 2.15 -44.23 -36.81
N ASP A 563 1.51 -43.14 -37.23
CA ASP A 563 2.14 -41.93 -37.80
C ASP A 563 2.41 -40.83 -36.77
N GLY A 564 2.08 -41.11 -35.50
CA GLY A 564 2.31 -40.28 -34.34
C GLY A 564 3.77 -40.21 -33.91
N ILE A 565 4.16 -39.10 -33.28
CA ILE A 565 5.46 -38.90 -32.63
C ILE A 565 5.32 -38.22 -31.27
N VAL A 566 6.25 -38.53 -30.37
CA VAL A 566 6.50 -37.73 -29.16
C VAL A 566 7.65 -36.77 -29.48
N LEU A 567 7.39 -35.46 -29.39
CA LEU A 567 8.40 -34.43 -29.63
C LEU A 567 8.91 -33.88 -28.29
N VAL A 568 10.21 -34.05 -28.03
CA VAL A 568 10.88 -33.51 -26.84
C VAL A 568 11.80 -32.37 -27.28
N VAL A 569 11.54 -31.16 -26.77
CA VAL A 569 12.40 -29.98 -26.95
C VAL A 569 13.12 -29.70 -25.63
N CYS A 570 14.45 -29.70 -25.66
CA CYS A 570 15.26 -29.60 -24.45
C CYS A 570 16.62 -28.90 -24.70
N PRO A 571 17.37 -28.49 -23.66
CA PRO A 571 18.74 -27.99 -23.85
C PRO A 571 19.70 -29.05 -24.44
N ASN A 572 20.74 -28.62 -25.19
CA ASN A 572 21.63 -29.54 -25.91
C ASN A 572 22.39 -30.53 -25.00
N ASN A 573 22.70 -30.12 -23.77
CA ASN A 573 23.35 -30.96 -22.75
C ASN A 573 22.47 -32.11 -22.24
N VAL A 574 21.14 -31.97 -22.22
CA VAL A 574 20.24 -33.03 -21.71
C VAL A 574 19.78 -34.01 -22.78
N VAL A 575 20.01 -33.73 -24.07
CA VAL A 575 19.56 -34.61 -25.19
C VAL A 575 20.04 -36.05 -25.01
N ALA A 576 21.30 -36.26 -24.63
CA ALA A 576 21.83 -37.61 -24.41
C ALA A 576 21.17 -38.31 -23.21
N GLY A 577 20.91 -37.55 -22.13
CA GLY A 577 20.19 -38.04 -20.96
C GLY A 577 18.76 -38.48 -21.31
N TRP A 578 18.03 -37.68 -22.08
CA TRP A 578 16.69 -38.02 -22.58
C TRP A 578 16.68 -39.32 -23.38
N VAL A 579 17.59 -39.46 -24.35
CA VAL A 579 17.70 -40.69 -25.15
C VAL A 579 17.97 -41.90 -24.24
N GLY A 580 18.87 -41.76 -23.26
CA GLY A 580 19.16 -42.79 -22.27
C GLY A 580 17.93 -43.17 -21.43
N SER A 581 17.22 -42.19 -20.88
CA SER A 581 16.03 -42.40 -20.06
C SER A 581 14.88 -43.03 -20.85
N ILE A 582 14.65 -42.62 -22.10
CA ILE A 582 13.60 -43.21 -22.96
C ILE A 582 13.90 -44.69 -23.21
N ASN A 583 15.13 -45.03 -23.57
CA ASN A 583 15.52 -46.43 -23.82
C ASN A 583 15.51 -47.27 -22.53
N ASN A 584 15.83 -46.67 -21.37
CA ASN A 584 15.75 -47.35 -20.07
C ASN A 584 14.29 -47.66 -19.69
N CYS A 585 13.34 -46.78 -19.99
CA CYS A 585 11.91 -47.01 -19.73
C CYS A 585 11.26 -47.90 -20.79
N TYR A 586 11.64 -47.74 -22.07
CA TYR A 586 11.09 -48.44 -23.23
C TYR A 586 12.20 -48.88 -24.19
N PRO A 587 12.74 -50.11 -24.06
CA PRO A 587 13.91 -50.57 -24.82
C PRO A 587 13.65 -50.71 -26.33
N ASN A 588 12.38 -50.86 -26.71
CA ASN A 588 11.95 -50.95 -28.11
C ASN A 588 11.63 -49.59 -28.74
N ALA A 589 11.76 -48.48 -28.00
CA ALA A 589 11.49 -47.15 -28.52
C ALA A 589 12.39 -46.82 -29.71
N ARG A 590 11.84 -46.12 -30.70
CA ARG A 590 12.57 -45.63 -31.87
C ARG A 590 12.87 -44.16 -31.63
N VAL A 591 14.07 -43.87 -31.13
CA VAL A 591 14.50 -42.52 -30.77
C VAL A 591 15.42 -41.96 -31.83
N GLU A 592 15.02 -40.83 -32.44
CA GLU A 592 15.85 -40.01 -33.30
C GLU A 592 16.19 -38.71 -32.55
N ALA A 593 17.45 -38.28 -32.58
CA ALA A 593 17.90 -37.12 -31.82
C ALA A 593 18.71 -36.15 -32.70
N LYS A 594 18.63 -34.85 -32.38
CA LYS A 594 19.36 -33.78 -33.09
C LYS A 594 19.06 -33.72 -34.60
N THR A 595 17.89 -34.17 -35.07
CA THR A 595 17.48 -34.10 -36.48
C THR A 595 16.06 -33.56 -36.62
N LEU A 596 15.75 -32.88 -37.73
CA LEU A 596 14.38 -32.47 -38.09
C LEU A 596 13.81 -33.27 -39.27
N THR A 597 14.59 -34.21 -39.79
CA THR A 597 14.16 -35.15 -40.83
C THR A 597 14.41 -36.56 -40.31
N PRO A 598 13.65 -37.00 -39.30
CA PRO A 598 13.88 -38.30 -38.66
C PRO A 598 13.63 -39.43 -39.66
N THR A 599 14.52 -40.43 -39.65
CA THR A 599 14.38 -41.66 -40.43
C THR A 599 14.18 -42.84 -39.51
N TRP A 600 12.92 -43.22 -39.30
CA TRP A 600 12.58 -44.25 -38.33
C TRP A 600 13.07 -45.64 -38.74
N LYS A 601 13.78 -46.30 -37.82
CA LYS A 601 14.12 -47.73 -37.97
C LYS A 601 12.83 -48.57 -38.13
N ARG A 602 12.90 -49.64 -38.94
CA ARG A 602 11.79 -50.60 -39.08
C ARG A 602 11.52 -51.27 -37.73
N GLY A 603 10.27 -51.26 -37.27
CA GLY A 603 9.86 -51.81 -35.98
C GLY A 603 8.51 -51.29 -35.52
N LYS A 604 7.99 -51.84 -34.41
CA LYS A 604 6.68 -51.49 -33.82
C LYS A 604 6.75 -50.59 -32.57
N GLY A 605 7.92 -50.12 -32.17
CA GLY A 605 8.06 -49.25 -31.00
C GLY A 605 7.57 -47.81 -31.24
N SER A 606 7.29 -47.06 -30.16
CA SER A 606 6.91 -45.65 -30.26
C SER A 606 8.04 -44.80 -30.87
N ARG A 607 7.66 -43.77 -31.63
CA ARG A 607 8.56 -42.84 -32.30
C ARG A 607 8.79 -41.61 -31.42
N TRP A 608 10.06 -41.35 -31.10
CA TRP A 608 10.49 -40.25 -30.25
C TRP A 608 11.46 -39.36 -31.01
N LEU A 609 11.18 -38.06 -31.04
CA LEU A 609 12.05 -37.06 -31.64
C LEU A 609 12.57 -36.13 -30.54
N VAL A 610 13.88 -36.19 -30.26
CA VAL A 610 14.53 -35.36 -29.24
C VAL A 610 15.37 -34.28 -29.92
N VAL A 611 14.94 -33.02 -29.79
CA VAL A 611 15.58 -31.86 -30.44
C VAL A 611 16.08 -30.86 -29.42
N ASN A 612 17.19 -30.20 -29.75
CA ASN A 612 17.67 -29.07 -28.95
C ASN A 612 17.06 -27.75 -29.43
N TYR A 613 16.89 -26.79 -28.52
CA TYR A 613 16.34 -25.47 -28.83
C TYR A 613 17.01 -24.78 -30.05
N ASP A 614 18.33 -24.91 -30.22
CA ASP A 614 19.07 -24.24 -31.30
C ASP A 614 18.90 -24.88 -32.68
N ARG A 615 18.43 -26.13 -32.75
CA ARG A 615 18.20 -26.82 -34.03
C ARG A 615 16.78 -26.68 -34.55
N LEU A 616 15.96 -25.82 -33.96
CA LEU A 616 14.71 -25.36 -34.55
C LEU A 616 15.04 -24.15 -35.45
N PRO A 617 15.38 -24.32 -36.74
CA PRO A 617 15.75 -23.20 -37.60
C PRO A 617 14.52 -22.32 -37.83
N GLY A 618 14.71 -21.01 -37.98
CA GLY A 618 13.66 -20.09 -38.45
C GLY A 618 13.30 -20.25 -39.94
N ASN A 619 13.43 -21.45 -40.49
CA ASN A 619 12.99 -21.77 -41.85
C ASN A 619 11.68 -22.57 -41.76
N GLU A 620 10.56 -21.84 -41.77
CA GLU A 620 9.20 -22.34 -41.54
C GLU A 620 8.85 -23.59 -42.37
N GLY A 621 9.37 -23.69 -43.59
CA GLY A 621 9.06 -24.80 -44.50
C GLY A 621 9.53 -26.18 -44.02
N THR A 622 10.68 -26.28 -43.33
CA THR A 622 11.17 -27.58 -42.81
C THR A 622 10.35 -28.03 -41.59
N LEU A 623 9.92 -27.08 -40.77
CA LEU A 623 9.11 -27.32 -39.59
C LEU A 623 7.68 -27.73 -39.98
N GLN A 624 7.08 -27.03 -40.96
CA GLN A 624 5.82 -27.41 -41.58
C GLN A 624 5.91 -28.80 -42.22
N ALA A 625 7.04 -29.15 -42.87
CA ALA A 625 7.23 -30.47 -43.42
C ALA A 625 7.36 -31.56 -42.34
N LEU A 626 7.96 -31.27 -41.18
CA LEU A 626 8.02 -32.18 -40.04
C LEU A 626 6.62 -32.46 -39.48
N ILE A 627 5.86 -31.39 -39.21
CA ILE A 627 4.49 -31.44 -38.67
C ILE A 627 3.51 -32.04 -39.68
N GLY A 628 3.64 -31.70 -40.96
CA GLY A 628 2.80 -32.25 -42.02
C GLY A 628 3.06 -33.72 -42.35
N LYS A 629 4.24 -34.26 -42.01
CA LYS A 629 4.60 -35.68 -42.23
C LYS A 629 4.43 -36.55 -40.98
N ASN A 630 4.28 -35.96 -39.80
CA ASN A 630 4.19 -36.68 -38.53
C ASN A 630 3.13 -36.02 -37.65
N LEU A 631 2.21 -36.81 -37.11
CA LEU A 631 1.23 -36.31 -36.14
C LEU A 631 1.91 -36.15 -34.78
N ILE A 632 1.88 -34.96 -34.17
CA ILE A 632 2.46 -34.79 -32.82
C ILE A 632 1.38 -35.20 -31.80
N ASP A 633 1.61 -36.30 -31.10
CA ASP A 633 0.70 -36.81 -30.06
C ASP A 633 0.97 -36.15 -28.71
N MET A 634 2.25 -35.87 -28.45
CA MET A 634 2.71 -35.25 -27.22
C MET A 634 3.92 -34.35 -27.49
N LEU A 635 3.87 -33.13 -26.94
CA LEU A 635 4.94 -32.15 -26.93
C LEU A 635 5.46 -31.99 -25.50
N VAL A 636 6.74 -32.29 -25.30
CA VAL A 636 7.44 -32.10 -24.03
C VAL A 636 8.42 -30.94 -24.17
N ILE A 637 8.28 -29.91 -23.34
CA ILE A 637 9.15 -28.74 -23.30
C ILE A 637 9.92 -28.78 -21.98
N ASP A 638 11.16 -29.24 -22.04
CA ASP A 638 12.03 -29.38 -20.88
C ASP A 638 12.89 -28.13 -20.68
N GLU A 639 13.08 -27.75 -19.42
CA GLU A 639 13.68 -26.47 -19.00
C GLU A 639 13.07 -25.29 -19.77
N VAL A 640 11.74 -25.17 -19.72
CA VAL A 640 10.95 -24.19 -20.50
C VAL A 640 11.40 -22.73 -20.29
N HIS A 641 12.06 -22.43 -19.17
CA HIS A 641 12.68 -21.12 -18.88
C HIS A 641 13.82 -20.73 -19.86
N TYR A 642 14.31 -21.64 -20.71
CA TYR A 642 15.27 -21.30 -21.77
C TYR A 642 14.65 -20.49 -22.92
N VAL A 643 13.32 -20.44 -23.00
CA VAL A 643 12.56 -19.71 -24.02
C VAL A 643 12.27 -18.30 -23.51
N LYS A 644 13.33 -17.51 -23.31
CA LYS A 644 13.23 -16.16 -22.72
C LYS A 644 12.65 -15.15 -23.70
N GLU A 645 11.78 -14.30 -23.18
CA GLU A 645 11.34 -13.05 -23.78
C GLU A 645 11.57 -11.96 -22.72
N ARG A 646 12.33 -10.92 -23.09
CA ARG A 646 12.64 -9.79 -22.21
C ARG A 646 11.78 -8.62 -22.64
N GLU A 647 11.30 -7.85 -21.66
CA GLU A 647 10.60 -6.59 -21.89
C GLU A 647 11.34 -5.72 -22.93
N ASN A 648 10.62 -5.22 -23.93
CA ASN A 648 11.12 -4.35 -25.01
C ASN A 648 12.13 -4.96 -26.01
N VAL A 649 12.25 -6.28 -26.10
CA VAL A 649 13.08 -6.95 -27.13
C VAL A 649 12.21 -7.89 -27.97
N ALA A 650 12.38 -7.85 -29.30
CA ALA A 650 11.66 -8.75 -30.20
C ALA A 650 11.82 -10.23 -29.78
N PRO A 651 10.75 -11.05 -29.83
CA PRO A 651 10.77 -12.41 -29.31
C PRO A 651 11.92 -13.21 -29.92
N SER A 652 12.63 -13.95 -29.07
CA SER A 652 13.74 -14.80 -29.50
C SER A 652 13.27 -15.73 -30.62
N GLN A 653 14.14 -16.03 -31.58
CA GLN A 653 13.80 -16.95 -32.68
C GLN A 653 13.30 -18.30 -32.15
N ARG A 654 13.88 -18.78 -31.05
CA ARG A 654 13.48 -19.98 -30.32
C ARG A 654 12.01 -19.92 -29.87
N ARG A 655 11.58 -18.79 -29.30
CA ARG A 655 10.19 -18.54 -28.86
C ARG A 655 9.21 -18.60 -30.03
N ARG A 656 9.46 -17.83 -31.08
CA ARG A 656 8.59 -17.77 -32.27
C ARG A 656 8.39 -19.15 -32.89
N VAL A 657 9.48 -19.92 -33.03
CA VAL A 657 9.40 -21.26 -33.61
C VAL A 657 8.64 -22.21 -32.68
N LEU A 658 8.89 -22.20 -31.37
CA LEU A 658 8.23 -23.12 -30.44
C LEU A 658 6.73 -22.81 -30.26
N SER A 659 6.34 -21.54 -30.19
CA SER A 659 4.93 -21.13 -30.20
C SER A 659 4.26 -21.58 -31.50
N GLY A 660 4.95 -21.43 -32.64
CA GLY A 660 4.50 -21.99 -33.92
C GLY A 660 4.32 -23.50 -33.90
N VAL A 661 5.27 -24.25 -33.34
CA VAL A 661 5.15 -25.73 -33.17
C VAL A 661 3.92 -26.07 -32.33
N ALA A 662 3.74 -25.42 -31.17
CA ALA A 662 2.64 -25.72 -30.26
C ALA A 662 1.27 -25.46 -30.90
N VAL A 663 1.14 -24.33 -31.62
CA VAL A 663 -0.09 -23.97 -32.33
C VAL A 663 -0.36 -24.92 -33.50
N GLU A 664 0.63 -25.22 -34.33
CA GLU A 664 0.45 -26.10 -35.50
C GLU A 664 0.25 -27.57 -35.10
N ALA A 665 0.88 -28.02 -34.01
CA ALA A 665 0.62 -29.33 -33.41
C ALA A 665 -0.84 -29.43 -32.94
N ALA A 666 -1.36 -28.40 -32.25
CA ALA A 666 -2.74 -28.37 -31.79
C ALA A 666 -3.77 -28.30 -32.94
N LYS A 667 -3.43 -27.63 -34.06
CA LYS A 667 -4.25 -27.64 -35.28
C LYS A 667 -4.29 -29.02 -35.94
N SER A 668 -3.16 -29.71 -35.98
CA SER A 668 -3.03 -31.02 -36.63
C SER A 668 -3.60 -32.14 -35.76
N ASN A 669 -3.51 -32.00 -34.43
CA ASN A 669 -4.04 -32.93 -33.45
C ASN A 669 -4.72 -32.16 -32.30
N PRO A 670 -6.06 -32.02 -32.31
CA PRO A 670 -6.79 -31.35 -31.22
C PRO A 670 -6.60 -31.99 -29.84
N ASN A 671 -6.19 -33.26 -29.79
CA ASN A 671 -5.97 -34.02 -28.55
C ASN A 671 -4.49 -34.07 -28.14
N VAL A 672 -3.62 -33.24 -28.75
CA VAL A 672 -2.19 -33.19 -28.42
C VAL A 672 -2.00 -32.90 -26.93
N ALA A 673 -1.16 -33.69 -26.29
CA ALA A 673 -0.74 -33.44 -24.91
C ALA A 673 0.47 -32.51 -24.89
N VAL A 674 0.48 -31.52 -24.01
CA VAL A 674 1.59 -30.58 -23.78
C VAL A 674 2.03 -30.68 -22.34
N LEU A 675 3.31 -31.00 -22.13
CA LEU A 675 3.94 -31.04 -20.82
C LEU A 675 5.11 -30.06 -20.78
N ALA A 676 4.95 -28.96 -20.04
CA ALA A 676 6.02 -28.01 -19.77
C ALA A 676 6.69 -28.33 -18.43
N MET A 677 8.02 -28.29 -18.38
CA MET A 677 8.77 -28.70 -17.19
C MET A 677 9.88 -27.71 -16.83
N SER A 678 9.98 -27.36 -15.55
CA SER A 678 11.08 -26.57 -15.01
C SER A 678 11.26 -26.86 -13.51
N ALA A 679 12.49 -27.03 -13.02
CA ALA A 679 12.75 -27.16 -11.58
C ALA A 679 12.56 -25.83 -10.84
N THR A 680 12.89 -24.77 -11.54
CA THR A 680 12.82 -23.40 -11.10
C THR A 680 12.26 -22.66 -12.29
N PRO A 681 10.94 -22.44 -12.38
CA PRO A 681 10.39 -21.49 -13.34
C PRO A 681 10.85 -20.09 -12.94
N VAL A 682 12.16 -19.83 -12.93
CA VAL A 682 12.77 -18.59 -12.45
C VAL A 682 12.31 -17.50 -13.37
N VAL A 683 11.73 -16.48 -12.76
CA VAL A 683 11.12 -15.35 -13.42
C VAL A 683 12.07 -14.20 -13.15
N ASN A 684 13.06 -13.97 -14.01
CA ASN A 684 13.83 -12.72 -13.88
C ASN A 684 12.93 -11.50 -14.15
N ASP A 685 11.78 -11.74 -14.80
CA ASP A 685 10.77 -10.78 -15.20
C ASP A 685 9.40 -11.47 -15.37
N LEU A 686 8.30 -10.90 -14.87
CA LEU A 686 6.96 -11.54 -14.88
C LEU A 686 6.48 -11.89 -16.29
N HIS A 687 6.98 -11.17 -17.30
CA HIS A 687 6.82 -11.50 -18.70
C HIS A 687 7.28 -12.93 -19.05
N GLU A 688 8.39 -13.40 -18.48
CA GLU A 688 8.98 -14.73 -18.72
C GLU A 688 8.03 -15.85 -18.29
N ALA A 689 7.36 -15.69 -17.16
CA ALA A 689 6.46 -16.71 -16.62
C ALA A 689 5.06 -16.66 -17.24
N ARG A 690 4.53 -15.49 -17.58
CA ARG A 690 3.35 -15.40 -18.45
C ARG A 690 3.61 -16.14 -19.77
N SER A 691 4.77 -15.91 -20.38
CA SER A 691 5.16 -16.57 -21.63
C SER A 691 5.21 -18.10 -21.49
N LEU A 692 5.67 -18.62 -20.35
CA LEU A 692 5.69 -20.06 -20.03
C LEU A 692 4.27 -20.64 -19.92
N LEU A 693 3.35 -19.94 -19.27
CA LEU A 693 1.95 -20.34 -19.16
C LEU A 693 1.27 -20.36 -20.53
N GLU A 694 1.49 -19.34 -21.37
CA GLU A 694 0.95 -19.26 -22.73
C GLU A 694 1.42 -20.43 -23.61
N LEU A 695 2.67 -20.92 -23.45
CA LEU A 695 3.15 -22.11 -24.17
C LEU A 695 2.49 -23.40 -23.68
N THR A 696 2.23 -23.48 -22.38
CA THR A 696 1.62 -24.66 -21.77
C THR A 696 0.16 -24.77 -22.18
N GLU A 697 -0.60 -23.69 -22.00
CA GLU A 697 -2.02 -23.61 -22.30
C GLU A 697 -2.30 -23.45 -23.80
N GLY A 698 -1.37 -22.89 -24.56
CA GLY A 698 -1.53 -22.64 -26.01
C GLY A 698 -2.47 -21.47 -26.33
N VAL A 699 -2.71 -20.58 -25.36
CA VAL A 699 -3.54 -19.36 -25.50
C VAL A 699 -2.75 -18.14 -25.02
N GLN A 700 -3.12 -16.95 -25.50
CA GLN A 700 -2.58 -15.69 -24.98
C GLN A 700 -3.25 -15.33 -23.64
N LEU A 701 -2.47 -14.84 -22.68
CA LEU A 701 -2.95 -14.53 -21.33
C LEU A 701 -2.81 -13.03 -21.04
N ASP A 702 -3.51 -12.21 -21.83
CA ASP A 702 -3.45 -10.74 -21.78
C ASP A 702 -3.90 -10.15 -20.44
N ASP A 703 -4.67 -10.90 -19.67
CA ASP A 703 -5.15 -10.54 -18.34
C ASP A 703 -4.11 -10.71 -17.23
N ILE A 704 -2.93 -11.28 -17.53
CA ILE A 704 -1.80 -11.35 -16.61
C ILE A 704 -0.90 -10.13 -16.82
N PRO A 705 -0.97 -9.12 -15.93
CA PRO A 705 -0.09 -7.95 -15.99
C PRO A 705 1.37 -8.35 -15.71
N ILE A 706 2.30 -7.72 -16.42
CA ILE A 706 3.73 -8.06 -16.42
C ILE A 706 4.60 -7.09 -15.61
N ALA A 707 4.02 -5.99 -15.12
CA ALA A 707 4.75 -5.03 -14.30
C ALA A 707 5.23 -5.68 -13.00
N LYS A 708 6.49 -5.42 -12.61
CA LYS A 708 7.19 -6.04 -11.47
C LYS A 708 6.64 -5.60 -10.11
N THR A 709 5.43 -6.05 -9.79
CA THR A 709 4.73 -5.74 -8.53
C THR A 709 4.31 -7.03 -7.82
N VAL A 710 4.19 -6.98 -6.49
CA VAL A 710 3.72 -8.12 -5.68
C VAL A 710 2.33 -8.61 -6.11
N PRO A 711 1.33 -7.74 -6.38
CA PRO A 711 0.03 -8.20 -6.88
C PRO A 711 0.11 -9.01 -8.18
N ASN A 712 0.97 -8.59 -9.11
CA ASN A 712 1.11 -9.25 -10.41
C ASN A 712 1.85 -10.58 -10.29
N ALA A 713 2.87 -10.63 -9.44
CA ALA A 713 3.58 -11.86 -9.11
C ALA A 713 2.65 -12.87 -8.39
N MET A 714 1.82 -12.43 -7.45
CA MET A 714 0.80 -13.29 -6.82
C MET A 714 -0.22 -13.81 -7.84
N ARG A 715 -0.70 -12.97 -8.75
CA ARG A 715 -1.60 -13.39 -9.82
C ARG A 715 -0.97 -14.47 -10.70
N LEU A 716 0.31 -14.32 -11.03
CA LEU A 716 1.05 -15.31 -11.79
C LEU A 716 1.21 -16.64 -11.04
N HIS A 717 1.45 -16.60 -9.72
CA HIS A 717 1.49 -17.79 -8.87
C HIS A 717 0.15 -18.53 -8.83
N GLN A 718 -0.96 -17.79 -8.76
CA GLN A 718 -2.31 -18.37 -8.82
C GLN A 718 -2.51 -19.19 -10.10
N TYR A 719 -2.09 -18.63 -11.24
CA TYR A 719 -2.12 -19.33 -12.53
C TYR A 719 -1.21 -20.57 -12.58
N LEU A 720 0.04 -20.46 -12.09
CA LEU A 720 0.99 -21.59 -12.08
C LEU A 720 0.48 -22.77 -11.23
N THR A 721 -0.19 -22.46 -10.11
CA THR A 721 -0.81 -23.46 -9.22
C THR A 721 -1.99 -24.17 -9.87
N ARG A 722 -2.79 -23.46 -10.68
CA ARG A 722 -3.91 -24.06 -11.42
C ARG A 722 -3.46 -25.02 -12.52
N VAL A 723 -2.45 -24.62 -13.29
CA VAL A 723 -2.01 -25.30 -14.53
C VAL A 723 -1.05 -26.46 -14.26
N GLY A 724 -0.42 -26.53 -13.09
CA GLY A 724 0.62 -27.52 -12.84
C GLY A 724 0.70 -28.06 -11.42
N SER A 725 1.76 -28.83 -11.17
CA SER A 725 2.07 -29.39 -9.86
C SER A 725 3.53 -29.17 -9.50
N ARG A 726 3.76 -28.95 -8.20
CA ARG A 726 5.07 -28.65 -7.63
C ARG A 726 5.33 -29.54 -6.42
N TRP A 727 6.38 -30.35 -6.48
CA TRP A 727 6.87 -31.16 -5.37
C TRP A 727 8.37 -30.99 -5.20
N MET A 728 8.82 -30.85 -3.95
CA MET A 728 10.22 -30.79 -3.54
C MET A 728 10.52 -32.06 -2.74
N PRO A 729 11.45 -32.93 -3.20
CA PRO A 729 11.78 -34.16 -2.48
C PRO A 729 12.59 -33.87 -1.21
N ASP A 730 12.31 -34.57 -0.12
CA ASP A 730 13.18 -34.59 1.06
C ASP A 730 14.48 -35.35 0.73
N TYR A 731 15.63 -34.69 0.84
CA TYR A 731 16.92 -35.28 0.52
C TYR A 731 17.54 -35.99 1.74
N SER A 732 18.00 -37.22 1.56
CA SER A 732 18.54 -38.05 2.65
C SER A 732 19.93 -37.64 3.17
N ALA A 733 20.62 -36.76 2.46
CA ALA A 733 21.95 -36.29 2.82
C ALA A 733 21.85 -34.94 3.55
N ASN A 734 22.59 -34.77 4.63
CA ASN A 734 22.63 -33.49 5.36
C ASN A 734 23.45 -32.48 4.55
N LEU A 735 23.02 -31.23 4.52
CA LEU A 735 23.78 -30.15 3.91
C LEU A 735 24.55 -29.41 5.02
N ALA A 736 25.87 -29.34 4.90
CA ALA A 736 26.75 -28.73 5.90
C ALA A 736 27.48 -27.53 5.27
N PRO A 737 26.95 -26.32 5.44
CA PRO A 737 27.61 -25.15 4.90
C PRO A 737 28.72 -24.63 5.80
N VAL A 738 29.74 -24.04 5.18
CA VAL A 738 30.95 -23.54 5.82
C VAL A 738 31.31 -22.19 5.19
N THR A 739 31.13 -21.11 5.95
CA THR A 739 31.64 -19.79 5.56
C THR A 739 33.03 -19.58 6.14
N VAL A 740 33.99 -19.18 5.31
CA VAL A 740 35.35 -18.84 5.74
C VAL A 740 35.57 -17.34 5.52
N PRO A 741 35.65 -16.53 6.58
CA PRO A 741 35.86 -15.09 6.46
C PRO A 741 37.32 -14.79 6.07
N LEU A 742 37.52 -13.88 5.11
CA LEU A 742 38.82 -13.50 4.56
C LEU A 742 38.98 -11.98 4.58
N ASP A 743 39.93 -11.49 5.36
CA ASP A 743 40.26 -10.07 5.44
C ASP A 743 41.00 -9.62 4.16
N VAL A 744 40.37 -8.72 3.41
CA VAL A 744 40.87 -8.11 2.18
C VAL A 744 41.06 -6.60 2.32
N SER A 745 41.21 -6.09 3.54
CA SER A 745 41.40 -4.65 3.80
C SER A 745 42.59 -4.06 3.03
N HIS A 746 43.63 -4.86 2.79
CA HIS A 746 44.80 -4.46 1.99
C HIS A 746 44.51 -4.30 0.47
N ARG A 747 43.37 -4.76 -0.03
CA ARG A 747 42.93 -4.66 -1.44
C ARG A 747 41.99 -3.48 -1.71
N LEU A 748 41.63 -2.70 -0.69
CA LEU A 748 40.65 -1.62 -0.84
C LEU A 748 41.06 -0.61 -1.91
N ASP A 749 42.34 -0.26 -2.01
CA ASP A 749 42.84 0.67 -3.03
C ASP A 749 42.73 0.09 -4.44
N ASP A 750 43.02 -1.20 -4.62
CA ASP A 750 42.85 -1.91 -5.89
C ASP A 750 41.38 -1.92 -6.32
N VAL A 751 40.46 -2.17 -5.37
CA VAL A 751 39.01 -2.13 -5.58
C VAL A 751 38.55 -0.73 -5.97
N LEU A 752 39.03 0.30 -5.28
CA LEU A 752 38.62 1.69 -5.50
C LEU A 752 39.18 2.27 -6.80
N ALA A 753 40.30 1.75 -7.29
CA ALA A 753 40.89 2.08 -8.59
C ALA A 753 40.02 1.66 -9.78
N LEU A 754 39.05 0.76 -9.61
CA LEU A 754 38.13 0.34 -10.68
C LEU A 754 37.14 1.45 -11.15
N GLY A 755 37.08 2.60 -10.47
CA GLY A 755 36.26 3.74 -10.88
C GLY A 755 34.78 3.65 -10.48
N LYS A 756 33.94 4.59 -10.97
CA LYS A 756 32.54 4.77 -10.53
C LYS A 756 31.55 3.71 -11.03
N GLN A 757 31.91 2.97 -12.08
CA GLN A 757 31.05 1.97 -12.69
C GLN A 757 31.84 0.68 -12.99
N PRO A 758 32.27 -0.06 -11.96
CA PRO A 758 33.05 -1.27 -12.16
C PRO A 758 32.16 -2.41 -12.67
N SER A 759 32.72 -3.25 -13.52
CA SER A 759 32.09 -4.53 -13.87
C SER A 759 32.21 -5.50 -12.69
N PRO A 760 31.15 -6.25 -12.32
CA PRO A 760 31.20 -7.21 -11.23
C PRO A 760 32.31 -8.27 -11.36
N SER A 761 32.65 -8.68 -12.59
CA SER A 761 33.73 -9.63 -12.85
C SER A 761 35.11 -9.09 -12.46
N ALA A 762 35.35 -7.78 -12.59
CA ALA A 762 36.63 -7.17 -12.21
C ALA A 762 36.82 -7.16 -10.68
N LEU A 763 35.74 -6.95 -9.92
CA LEU A 763 35.76 -7.07 -8.47
C LEU A 763 36.10 -8.49 -8.02
N ASP A 764 35.41 -9.48 -8.60
CA ASP A 764 35.68 -10.88 -8.29
C ASP A 764 37.11 -11.30 -8.66
N GLN A 765 37.69 -10.76 -9.74
CA GLN A 765 39.07 -11.04 -10.16
C GLN A 765 40.09 -10.52 -9.14
N ILE A 766 39.91 -9.31 -8.62
CA ILE A 766 40.80 -8.75 -7.59
C ILE A 766 40.72 -9.59 -6.32
N LEU A 767 39.50 -9.89 -5.87
CA LEU A 767 39.26 -10.59 -4.61
C LEU A 767 39.56 -12.09 -4.67
N LEU A 768 39.63 -12.70 -5.85
CA LEU A 768 39.94 -14.12 -6.02
C LEU A 768 41.32 -14.46 -5.47
N ALA A 769 42.31 -13.58 -5.62
CA ALA A 769 43.69 -13.84 -5.21
C ALA A 769 43.78 -14.30 -3.75
N ASP A 770 43.06 -13.62 -2.86
CA ASP A 770 43.03 -13.90 -1.42
C ASP A 770 42.15 -15.12 -1.06
N LYS A 771 41.33 -15.60 -2.00
CA LYS A 771 40.53 -16.82 -1.84
C LYS A 771 41.28 -18.09 -2.22
N LEU A 772 42.32 -18.01 -3.06
CA LEU A 772 42.96 -19.18 -3.68
C LEU A 772 43.47 -20.19 -2.65
N ASP A 773 44.21 -19.74 -1.65
CA ASP A 773 44.77 -20.62 -0.61
C ASP A 773 43.67 -21.35 0.18
N THR A 774 42.59 -20.63 0.51
CA THR A 774 41.42 -21.20 1.19
C THR A 774 40.70 -22.22 0.33
N ILE A 775 40.52 -21.94 -0.97
CA ILE A 775 39.89 -22.86 -1.92
C ILE A 775 40.74 -24.14 -2.06
N VAL A 776 42.05 -23.99 -2.21
CA VAL A 776 43.00 -25.11 -2.31
C VAL A 776 42.99 -25.95 -1.02
N ALA A 777 42.98 -25.32 0.15
CA ALA A 777 42.97 -26.02 1.44
C ALA A 777 41.71 -26.89 1.66
N HIS A 778 40.58 -26.50 1.07
CA HIS A 778 39.33 -27.27 1.12
C HIS A 778 39.22 -28.33 0.03
N CYS A 779 40.13 -28.35 -0.95
CA CYS A 779 40.25 -29.43 -1.92
C CYS A 779 41.08 -30.57 -1.30
N ARG A 780 40.52 -31.78 -1.24
CA ARG A 780 41.19 -32.95 -0.62
C ARG A 780 41.87 -33.80 -1.68
N SER A 781 43.11 -34.22 -1.42
CA SER A 781 43.77 -35.26 -2.22
C SER A 781 43.01 -36.59 -2.08
N GLY A 782 42.49 -37.12 -3.19
CA GLY A 782 41.70 -38.36 -3.26
C GLY A 782 40.18 -38.18 -3.09
N GLY A 783 39.70 -37.01 -2.66
CA GLY A 783 38.28 -36.64 -2.69
C GLY A 783 37.93 -35.90 -3.98
N LYS A 784 36.65 -35.94 -4.40
CA LYS A 784 36.19 -35.21 -5.60
C LYS A 784 35.50 -33.92 -5.20
N THR A 785 36.04 -32.78 -5.65
CA THR A 785 35.52 -31.45 -5.30
C THR A 785 34.98 -30.74 -6.54
N LEU A 786 33.78 -30.16 -6.43
CA LEU A 786 33.23 -29.24 -7.44
C LEU A 786 33.48 -27.80 -7.01
N ILE A 787 34.11 -26.99 -7.87
CA ILE A 787 34.26 -25.55 -7.69
C ILE A 787 33.35 -24.84 -8.68
N TYR A 788 32.44 -24.00 -8.18
CA TYR A 788 31.60 -23.15 -9.01
C TYR A 788 32.18 -21.74 -9.16
N THR A 789 32.07 -21.19 -10.37
CA THR A 789 32.30 -19.76 -10.63
C THR A 789 31.26 -19.18 -11.59
N GLN A 790 30.75 -17.98 -11.27
CA GLN A 790 29.85 -17.22 -12.13
C GLN A 790 30.54 -16.70 -13.40
N PHE A 791 31.83 -16.36 -13.31
CA PHE A 791 32.61 -15.81 -14.41
C PHE A 791 33.77 -16.74 -14.79
N VAL A 792 34.03 -16.87 -16.09
CA VAL A 792 35.11 -17.71 -16.62
C VAL A 792 36.40 -16.89 -16.79
N THR A 793 36.31 -15.79 -17.54
CA THR A 793 37.44 -14.92 -17.89
C THR A 793 38.10 -14.32 -16.65
N GLY A 794 39.41 -14.52 -16.50
CA GLY A 794 40.23 -14.01 -15.40
C GLY A 794 40.03 -14.71 -14.05
N ILE A 795 39.21 -15.77 -13.99
CA ILE A 795 38.96 -16.54 -12.76
C ILE A 795 39.46 -17.98 -12.90
N VAL A 796 39.10 -18.67 -13.99
CA VAL A 796 39.38 -20.10 -14.17
C VAL A 796 40.88 -20.39 -14.31
N GLU A 797 41.63 -19.54 -15.01
CA GLU A 797 43.07 -19.71 -15.21
C GLU A 797 43.86 -19.62 -13.88
N PRO A 798 43.73 -18.55 -13.07
CA PRO A 798 44.37 -18.48 -11.74
C PRO A 798 43.99 -19.63 -10.81
N LEU A 799 42.71 -20.05 -10.81
CA LEU A 799 42.25 -21.20 -10.03
C LEU A 799 42.94 -22.49 -10.46
N THR A 800 43.02 -22.73 -11.76
CA THR A 800 43.62 -23.95 -12.32
C THR A 800 45.11 -24.01 -12.00
N GLU A 801 45.82 -22.89 -12.11
CA GLU A 801 47.24 -22.79 -11.75
C GLU A 801 47.49 -23.08 -10.27
N ALA A 802 46.69 -22.49 -9.37
CA ALA A 802 46.80 -22.71 -7.92
C ALA A 802 46.56 -24.18 -7.54
N LEU A 803 45.54 -24.81 -8.13
CA LEU A 803 45.21 -26.22 -7.89
C LEU A 803 46.27 -27.17 -8.44
N HIS A 804 46.82 -26.89 -9.64
CA HIS A 804 47.93 -27.66 -10.20
C HIS A 804 49.21 -27.52 -9.37
N ALA A 805 49.50 -26.32 -8.85
CA ALA A 805 50.63 -26.10 -7.95
C ALA A 805 50.50 -26.90 -6.64
N ALA A 806 49.27 -27.14 -6.19
CA ALA A 806 48.96 -28.02 -5.06
C ALA A 806 48.99 -29.53 -5.40
N GLY A 807 49.26 -29.89 -6.66
CA GLY A 807 49.36 -31.28 -7.12
C GLY A 807 48.02 -31.97 -7.40
N LEU A 808 46.93 -31.22 -7.53
CA LEU A 808 45.60 -31.75 -7.84
C LEU A 808 45.40 -31.83 -9.35
N ARG A 809 44.70 -32.85 -9.84
CA ARG A 809 44.31 -32.95 -11.26
C ARG A 809 42.99 -32.22 -11.48
N VAL A 810 42.96 -31.27 -12.41
CA VAL A 810 41.80 -30.38 -12.61
C VAL A 810 41.13 -30.65 -13.95
N GLY A 811 39.80 -30.69 -13.97
CA GLY A 811 38.99 -30.69 -15.18
C GLY A 811 38.06 -29.49 -15.25
N LEU A 812 37.65 -29.10 -16.46
CA LEU A 812 36.76 -27.97 -16.70
C LEU A 812 35.37 -28.42 -17.19
N PHE A 813 34.35 -27.67 -16.78
CA PHE A 813 32.98 -27.74 -17.30
C PHE A 813 32.39 -26.33 -17.46
N THR A 814 32.80 -25.66 -18.53
CA THR A 814 32.38 -24.33 -18.93
C THR A 814 31.49 -24.37 -20.19
N GLY A 815 31.11 -23.20 -20.69
CA GLY A 815 30.40 -23.09 -21.98
C GLY A 815 31.21 -23.68 -23.14
N ASP A 816 32.53 -23.44 -23.13
CA ASP A 816 33.44 -23.75 -24.23
C ASP A 816 34.22 -25.07 -24.04
N ASP A 817 34.43 -25.51 -22.80
CA ASP A 817 35.17 -26.74 -22.47
C ASP A 817 34.37 -27.61 -21.50
N LYS A 818 34.06 -28.85 -21.89
CA LYS A 818 33.27 -29.80 -21.08
C LYS A 818 33.98 -31.13 -20.87
N ASP A 819 35.24 -31.22 -21.27
CA ASP A 819 35.96 -32.50 -21.36
C ASP A 819 36.36 -33.04 -19.97
N GLY A 820 36.38 -32.16 -18.96
CA GLY A 820 36.70 -32.53 -17.58
C GLY A 820 35.62 -33.36 -16.89
N TYR A 821 34.36 -33.27 -17.31
CA TYR A 821 33.24 -33.89 -16.57
C TYR A 821 33.27 -35.43 -16.60
N ALA A 822 33.48 -36.04 -17.77
CA ALA A 822 33.56 -37.49 -17.89
C ALA A 822 34.73 -38.05 -17.04
N ARG A 823 35.87 -37.35 -17.06
CA ARG A 823 37.07 -37.66 -16.25
C ARG A 823 36.85 -37.49 -14.75
N PHE A 824 35.99 -36.56 -14.37
CA PHE A 824 35.62 -36.33 -12.96
C PHE A 824 34.73 -37.46 -12.44
N VAL A 825 33.65 -37.78 -13.15
CA VAL A 825 32.69 -38.87 -12.82
C VAL A 825 33.29 -40.26 -13.01
N GLY A 826 34.33 -40.38 -13.85
CA GLY A 826 35.03 -41.64 -14.09
C GLY A 826 34.38 -42.55 -15.14
N ARG A 827 33.43 -42.02 -15.93
CA ARG A 827 32.81 -42.71 -17.07
C ARG A 827 32.64 -41.80 -18.26
N TRP A 828 32.91 -42.35 -19.43
CA TRP A 828 32.64 -41.74 -20.72
C TRP A 828 31.15 -41.82 -21.08
N ALA A 829 30.70 -40.95 -21.99
CA ALA A 829 29.29 -40.91 -22.43
C ALA A 829 28.82 -42.21 -23.11
N ASN A 830 29.74 -43.02 -23.63
CA ASN A 830 29.46 -44.33 -24.20
C ASN A 830 29.34 -45.46 -23.15
N GLY A 831 29.57 -45.16 -21.87
CA GLY A 831 29.47 -46.10 -20.75
C GLY A 831 30.81 -46.70 -20.30
N ASP A 832 31.90 -46.47 -21.04
CA ASP A 832 33.22 -47.00 -20.70
C ASP A 832 33.82 -46.31 -19.47
N THR A 833 34.58 -47.06 -18.67
CA THR A 833 35.27 -46.53 -17.50
C THR A 833 36.47 -45.69 -17.91
N VAL A 834 36.65 -44.52 -17.29
CA VAL A 834 37.83 -43.68 -17.51
C VAL A 834 39.04 -44.29 -16.77
N PRO A 835 40.20 -44.47 -17.43
CA PRO A 835 41.45 -44.92 -16.80
C PRO A 835 41.83 -44.03 -15.61
N ASP A 836 42.41 -44.60 -14.56
CA ASP A 836 42.67 -43.87 -13.31
C ASP A 836 43.66 -42.71 -13.49
N GLU A 837 44.60 -42.84 -14.43
CA GLU A 837 45.56 -41.81 -14.82
C GLU A 837 44.91 -40.58 -15.48
N GLU A 838 43.75 -40.75 -16.13
CA GLU A 838 43.02 -39.66 -16.80
C GLU A 838 41.96 -39.01 -15.89
N ARG A 839 41.75 -39.53 -14.68
CA ARG A 839 40.75 -38.99 -13.75
C ARG A 839 41.23 -37.65 -13.17
N VAL A 840 40.27 -36.78 -12.93
CA VAL A 840 40.51 -35.46 -12.31
C VAL A 840 39.95 -35.42 -10.90
N ASP A 841 40.65 -34.78 -9.97
CA ASP A 841 40.27 -34.67 -8.56
C ASP A 841 39.32 -33.50 -8.33
N VAL A 842 39.46 -32.42 -9.12
CA VAL A 842 38.64 -31.21 -9.03
C VAL A 842 37.96 -30.92 -10.36
N LEU A 843 36.68 -30.57 -10.33
CA LEU A 843 35.94 -30.05 -11.48
C LEU A 843 35.65 -28.56 -11.27
N ILE A 844 36.04 -27.70 -12.20
CA ILE A 844 35.67 -26.28 -12.19
C ILE A 844 34.48 -26.09 -13.15
N GLY A 845 33.33 -25.74 -12.59
CA GLY A 845 32.08 -25.50 -13.30
C GLY A 845 31.73 -24.02 -13.39
N SER A 846 31.30 -23.58 -14.58
CA SER A 846 30.63 -22.28 -14.73
C SER A 846 29.10 -22.42 -14.66
N GLU A 847 28.33 -21.37 -14.96
CA GLU A 847 26.86 -21.42 -15.11
C GLU A 847 26.37 -22.59 -15.98
N ALA A 848 27.17 -23.06 -16.95
CA ALA A 848 26.87 -24.25 -17.75
C ALA A 848 26.63 -25.53 -16.92
N ILE A 849 27.21 -25.65 -15.72
CA ILE A 849 27.05 -26.82 -14.85
C ILE A 849 25.71 -26.82 -14.11
N SER A 850 25.07 -25.66 -14.00
CA SER A 850 23.79 -25.49 -13.31
C SER A 850 22.66 -26.23 -14.03
N THR A 851 22.85 -26.68 -15.28
CA THR A 851 21.83 -27.39 -16.06
C THR A 851 22.33 -28.73 -16.60
N GLY A 852 21.45 -29.73 -16.58
CA GLY A 852 21.56 -30.93 -17.43
C GLY A 852 22.74 -31.88 -17.20
N VAL A 853 23.36 -31.86 -16.01
CA VAL A 853 24.45 -32.75 -15.64
C VAL A 853 23.96 -33.78 -14.62
N ASP A 854 24.34 -35.05 -14.79
CA ASP A 854 23.98 -36.15 -13.89
C ASP A 854 25.19 -36.86 -13.23
N GLY A 855 24.98 -37.73 -12.25
CA GLY A 855 26.02 -38.55 -11.62
C GLY A 855 27.05 -37.86 -10.72
N LEU A 856 27.06 -36.53 -10.59
CA LEU A 856 27.92 -35.80 -9.65
C LEU A 856 27.65 -36.22 -8.19
N GLN A 857 26.39 -36.50 -7.86
CA GLN A 857 25.94 -36.99 -6.55
C GLN A 857 26.51 -38.37 -6.16
N HIS A 858 27.11 -39.11 -7.09
CA HIS A 858 27.71 -40.42 -6.78
C HIS A 858 29.21 -40.35 -6.50
N VAL A 859 29.84 -39.21 -6.77
CA VAL A 859 31.30 -39.07 -6.71
C VAL A 859 31.73 -37.88 -5.86
N CYS A 860 30.93 -36.83 -5.78
CA CYS A 860 31.26 -35.55 -5.16
C CYS A 860 30.37 -35.30 -3.93
N ASP A 861 31.01 -34.84 -2.86
CA ASP A 861 30.37 -34.45 -1.60
C ASP A 861 30.74 -33.00 -1.18
N THR A 862 31.61 -32.32 -1.92
CA THR A 862 32.13 -31.00 -1.56
C THR A 862 31.94 -30.02 -2.72
N LEU A 863 31.19 -28.95 -2.48
CA LEU A 863 30.98 -27.82 -3.38
C LEU A 863 31.66 -26.57 -2.82
N ILE A 864 32.46 -25.87 -3.62
CA ILE A 864 33.10 -24.61 -3.25
C ILE A 864 32.64 -23.50 -4.19
N PHE A 865 32.13 -22.39 -3.66
CA PHE A 865 31.79 -21.21 -4.45
C PHE A 865 33.00 -20.26 -4.53
N ALA A 866 33.78 -20.32 -5.62
CA ALA A 866 34.83 -19.33 -5.86
C ALA A 866 34.24 -17.92 -6.03
N THR A 867 33.12 -17.85 -6.78
CA THR A 867 32.25 -16.68 -6.86
C THR A 867 30.80 -17.12 -6.72
N LEU A 868 30.00 -16.32 -5.99
CA LEU A 868 28.59 -16.62 -5.75
C LEU A 868 27.74 -16.32 -7.00
N PRO A 869 26.64 -17.07 -7.23
CA PRO A 869 25.64 -16.70 -8.22
C PRO A 869 24.88 -15.43 -7.79
N TRP A 870 24.05 -14.88 -8.68
CA TRP A 870 23.31 -13.65 -8.43
C TRP A 870 21.91 -13.83 -7.84
N THR A 871 21.37 -15.05 -7.91
CA THR A 871 19.99 -15.36 -7.56
C THR A 871 19.91 -16.62 -6.69
N HIS A 872 18.91 -16.66 -5.81
CA HIS A 872 18.63 -17.84 -4.98
C HIS A 872 18.39 -19.10 -5.82
N ALA A 873 17.63 -18.98 -6.91
CA ALA A 873 17.34 -20.11 -7.78
C ALA A 873 18.59 -20.71 -8.45
N ASN A 874 19.54 -19.88 -8.90
CA ASN A 874 20.79 -20.38 -9.46
C ASN A 874 21.63 -21.09 -8.38
N TYR A 875 21.66 -20.54 -7.16
CA TYR A 875 22.29 -21.19 -6.02
C TYR A 875 21.70 -22.59 -5.76
N GLN A 876 20.37 -22.70 -5.68
CA GLN A 876 19.66 -23.98 -5.51
C GLN A 876 19.92 -24.96 -6.67
N GLN A 877 19.96 -24.48 -7.91
CA GLN A 877 20.28 -25.33 -9.07
C GLN A 877 21.68 -25.93 -8.98
N ILE A 878 22.67 -25.17 -8.52
CA ILE A 878 24.07 -25.60 -8.40
C ILE A 878 24.21 -26.59 -7.24
N VAL A 879 23.68 -26.24 -6.06
CA VAL A 879 23.68 -27.12 -4.89
C VAL A 879 22.96 -28.44 -5.20
N GLY A 880 21.80 -28.36 -5.86
CA GLY A 880 20.99 -29.50 -6.28
C GLY A 880 21.65 -30.42 -7.33
N ARG A 881 22.82 -30.08 -7.89
CA ARG A 881 23.59 -31.02 -8.74
C ARG A 881 24.21 -32.14 -7.90
N ILE A 882 24.58 -31.83 -6.67
CA ILE A 882 25.23 -32.73 -5.73
C ILE A 882 24.27 -33.15 -4.62
N HIS A 883 23.51 -32.21 -4.04
CA HIS A 883 22.52 -32.47 -3.00
C HIS A 883 21.17 -32.82 -3.62
N ARG A 884 20.98 -34.11 -3.92
CA ARG A 884 19.74 -34.65 -4.49
C ARG A 884 19.62 -36.16 -4.27
N GLN A 885 18.48 -36.73 -4.67
CA GLN A 885 18.23 -38.17 -4.58
C GLN A 885 19.35 -38.99 -5.27
N GLY A 886 19.85 -40.02 -4.57
CA GLY A 886 20.96 -40.85 -5.03
C GLY A 886 22.35 -40.39 -4.59
N GLN A 887 22.43 -39.33 -3.79
CA GLN A 887 23.67 -38.92 -3.13
C GLN A 887 24.23 -40.04 -2.24
N THR A 888 25.49 -40.39 -2.44
CA THR A 888 26.16 -41.50 -1.75
C THR A 888 26.78 -41.09 -0.41
N ALA A 889 27.16 -39.82 -0.26
CA ALA A 889 27.68 -39.28 0.99
C ALA A 889 26.55 -38.94 1.97
N ARG A 890 26.80 -39.14 3.26
CA ARG A 890 25.85 -38.76 4.34
C ARG A 890 25.71 -37.24 4.47
N THR A 891 26.77 -36.50 4.11
CA THR A 891 26.83 -35.05 4.25
C THR A 891 27.44 -34.45 2.98
N VAL A 892 26.80 -33.40 2.46
CA VAL A 892 27.34 -32.56 1.39
C VAL A 892 27.85 -31.26 2.01
N THR A 893 29.12 -30.92 1.81
CA THR A 893 29.74 -29.72 2.34
C THR A 893 29.71 -28.60 1.30
N VAL A 894 29.20 -27.42 1.67
CA VAL A 894 29.18 -26.22 0.82
C VAL A 894 30.08 -25.15 1.41
N VAL A 895 31.19 -24.83 0.75
CA VAL A 895 32.19 -23.88 1.23
C VAL A 895 32.04 -22.53 0.53
N ILE A 896 31.97 -21.44 1.30
CA ILE A 896 31.89 -20.07 0.82
C ILE A 896 33.07 -19.26 1.42
N PRO A 897 34.14 -19.01 0.65
CA PRO A 897 35.19 -18.07 1.04
C PRO A 897 34.67 -16.64 0.90
N ALA A 898 34.28 -16.03 2.03
CA ALA A 898 33.62 -14.73 2.10
C ALA A 898 34.63 -13.63 2.47
N THR A 899 34.81 -12.66 1.57
CA THR A 899 35.77 -11.56 1.78
C THR A 899 35.13 -10.39 2.52
N PHE A 900 35.84 -9.81 3.48
CA PHE A 900 35.44 -8.59 4.18
C PHE A 900 36.64 -7.64 4.32
N ALA A 901 36.37 -6.36 4.51
CA ALA A 901 37.38 -5.36 4.84
C ALA A 901 36.88 -4.47 5.96
N ASP A 902 37.71 -4.24 6.96
CA ASP A 902 37.43 -3.31 8.03
C ASP A 902 37.88 -1.90 7.62
N ILE A 903 37.01 -0.92 7.85
CA ILE A 903 37.18 0.47 7.45
C ILE A 903 37.01 1.32 8.68
N THR A 904 38.05 2.07 9.02
CA THR A 904 37.96 3.11 10.03
C THR A 904 37.44 4.39 9.37
N THR A 905 36.26 4.87 9.78
CA THR A 905 35.71 6.13 9.30
C THR A 905 36.54 7.32 9.81
N PRO A 906 36.44 8.51 9.18
CA PRO A 906 37.09 9.73 9.67
C PRO A 906 36.72 10.11 11.12
N GLU A 907 35.53 9.72 11.58
CA GLU A 907 35.04 9.92 12.95
C GLU A 907 35.59 8.87 13.94
N GLY A 908 36.40 7.92 13.48
CA GLY A 908 36.99 6.87 14.29
C GLY A 908 36.07 5.68 14.57
N GLN A 909 34.97 5.52 13.81
CA GLN A 909 34.11 4.34 13.90
C GLN A 909 34.65 3.22 13.02
N GLU A 910 34.68 1.99 13.52
CA GLU A 910 34.99 0.82 12.69
C GLU A 910 33.71 0.33 12.01
N LYS A 911 33.72 0.27 10.68
CA LYS A 911 32.65 -0.28 9.84
C LYS A 911 33.22 -1.36 8.94
N GLN A 912 32.42 -2.36 8.59
CA GLN A 912 32.86 -3.49 7.78
C GLN A 912 32.21 -3.46 6.40
N TRP A 913 33.00 -3.70 5.36
CA TRP A 913 32.54 -3.84 3.97
C TRP A 913 32.69 -5.29 3.51
N SER A 914 31.64 -5.88 2.94
CA SER A 914 31.75 -7.19 2.30
C SER A 914 31.10 -7.26 0.91
N TRP A 915 31.90 -7.41 -0.14
CA TRP A 915 31.39 -7.73 -1.49
C TRP A 915 30.68 -9.09 -1.53
N CYS A 916 31.24 -10.10 -0.86
CA CYS A 916 30.63 -11.42 -0.78
C CYS A 916 29.34 -11.40 0.05
N GLY A 917 29.33 -10.66 1.17
CA GLY A 917 28.15 -10.47 2.02
C GLY A 917 27.02 -9.75 1.30
N GLN A 918 27.31 -8.69 0.53
CA GLN A 918 26.29 -8.02 -0.30
C GLN A 918 25.76 -8.93 -1.42
N ARG A 919 26.59 -9.77 -2.04
CA ARG A 919 26.11 -10.78 -3.00
C ARG A 919 25.30 -11.88 -2.32
N TRP A 920 25.69 -12.26 -1.11
CA TRP A 920 25.00 -13.26 -0.33
C TRP A 920 23.63 -12.77 0.14
N ALA A 921 23.51 -11.54 0.63
CA ALA A 921 22.24 -10.88 0.97
C ALA A 921 21.25 -10.88 -0.22
N ARG A 922 21.76 -10.86 -1.46
CA ARG A 922 20.94 -11.00 -2.67
C ARG A 922 20.52 -12.45 -2.97
N VAL A 923 21.39 -13.41 -2.65
CA VAL A 923 21.09 -14.85 -2.75
C VAL A 923 20.14 -15.28 -1.62
N GLU A 924 20.20 -14.64 -0.46
CA GLU A 924 19.37 -14.85 0.73
C GLU A 924 18.04 -14.09 0.70
N MET A 925 17.85 -13.13 -0.20
CA MET A 925 16.52 -12.61 -0.51
C MET A 925 15.66 -13.75 -1.10
N LYS A 926 15.18 -14.62 -0.20
CA LYS A 926 14.27 -15.76 -0.40
C LYS A 926 12.90 -15.32 -0.91
N GLU A 927 12.63 -14.02 -0.86
CA GLU A 927 11.33 -13.42 -1.10
C GLU A 927 11.46 -12.39 -2.22
N SER A 928 12.00 -12.82 -3.36
CA SER A 928 12.01 -12.00 -4.57
C SER A 928 10.64 -12.02 -5.25
N LEU A 929 10.40 -11.10 -6.19
CA LEU A 929 9.25 -11.18 -7.08
C LEU A 929 9.17 -12.53 -7.84
N SER A 930 10.30 -13.21 -8.05
CA SER A 930 10.32 -14.54 -8.65
C SER A 930 9.78 -15.60 -7.68
N ASP A 931 10.19 -15.56 -6.41
CA ASP A 931 9.73 -16.54 -5.40
C ASP A 931 8.25 -16.32 -5.09
N CYS A 932 7.81 -15.06 -5.11
CA CYS A 932 6.41 -14.67 -5.08
C CYS A 932 5.62 -15.26 -6.25
N ALA A 933 6.12 -15.12 -7.47
CA ALA A 933 5.48 -15.68 -8.66
C ALA A 933 5.45 -17.20 -8.71
N VAL A 934 6.43 -17.89 -8.12
CA VAL A 934 6.56 -19.35 -8.23
C VAL A 934 6.01 -20.07 -7.02
N ASP A 935 6.38 -19.64 -5.83
CA ASP A 935 6.15 -20.32 -4.56
C ASP A 935 5.09 -19.65 -3.70
N GLY A 936 4.58 -18.48 -4.10
CA GLY A 936 3.51 -17.81 -3.37
C GLY A 936 3.99 -17.11 -2.10
N VAL A 937 5.29 -16.82 -2.01
CA VAL A 937 5.92 -16.13 -0.87
C VAL A 937 5.78 -14.61 -1.05
N VAL A 938 5.30 -13.89 -0.03
CA VAL A 938 5.14 -12.43 -0.11
C VAL A 938 6.52 -11.74 -0.01
N PRO A 939 6.95 -10.93 -0.99
CA PRO A 939 8.28 -10.27 -0.99
C PRO A 939 8.50 -9.25 0.13
N LYS A 940 9.66 -9.33 0.80
CA LYS A 940 10.20 -8.27 1.66
C LYS A 940 10.90 -7.12 0.90
N GLY A 941 11.23 -7.25 -0.40
CA GLY A 941 11.91 -6.20 -1.17
C GLY A 941 12.11 -6.45 -2.67
N VAL A 942 12.68 -5.48 -3.40
CA VAL A 942 12.92 -5.54 -4.86
C VAL A 942 14.42 -5.73 -5.16
N LEU A 943 14.78 -6.75 -5.94
CA LEU A 943 16.16 -7.01 -6.37
C LEU A 943 16.63 -6.00 -7.43
N VAL A 944 17.67 -5.21 -7.12
CA VAL A 944 18.39 -4.35 -8.08
C VAL A 944 19.29 -5.16 -9.02
N SER A 945 19.74 -4.64 -10.16
CA SER A 945 20.60 -5.40 -11.10
C SER A 945 22.03 -5.66 -10.57
N PRO A 946 22.76 -6.67 -11.07
CA PRO A 946 24.16 -6.93 -10.68
C PRO A 946 25.11 -5.73 -10.82
N THR A 947 24.92 -4.92 -11.87
CA THR A 947 25.71 -3.72 -12.14
C THR A 947 25.36 -2.59 -11.19
N GLU A 948 24.08 -2.43 -10.84
CA GLU A 948 23.64 -1.46 -9.83
C GLU A 948 24.12 -1.85 -8.44
N ALA A 949 24.14 -3.14 -8.10
CA ALA A 949 24.70 -3.64 -6.85
C ALA A 949 26.20 -3.35 -6.74
N ALA A 950 26.98 -3.65 -7.80
CA ALA A 950 28.41 -3.30 -7.83
C ALA A 950 28.64 -1.79 -7.71
N ARG A 951 27.81 -0.98 -8.38
CA ARG A 951 27.86 0.48 -8.28
C ARG A 951 27.54 0.97 -6.87
N ALA A 952 26.47 0.46 -6.26
CA ALA A 952 26.04 0.81 -4.90
C ALA A 952 27.12 0.42 -3.87
N SER A 953 27.73 -0.76 -4.02
CA SER A 953 28.82 -1.25 -3.17
C SER A 953 30.02 -0.31 -3.15
N LEU A 954 30.55 0.09 -4.33
CA LEU A 954 31.67 1.04 -4.38
C LEU A 954 31.26 2.47 -4.03
N ALA A 955 30.02 2.87 -4.33
CA ALA A 955 29.53 4.18 -3.91
C ALA A 955 29.43 4.27 -2.39
N TRP A 956 29.06 3.19 -1.71
CA TRP A 956 29.08 3.10 -0.27
C TRP A 956 30.51 3.04 0.30
N LEU A 957 31.38 2.20 -0.27
CA LEU A 957 32.79 2.11 0.13
C LEU A 957 33.52 3.45 0.00
N ARG A 958 33.24 4.22 -1.06
CA ARG A 958 33.77 5.58 -1.24
C ARG A 958 33.22 6.57 -0.23
N ARG A 959 31.92 6.49 0.10
CA ARG A 959 31.29 7.34 1.12
C ARG A 959 31.93 7.17 2.50
N LEU A 960 32.36 5.95 2.85
CA LEU A 960 33.01 5.70 4.13
C LEU A 960 34.47 6.17 4.20
N ARG A 961 35.18 6.22 3.05
CA ARG A 961 36.61 6.53 3.01
C ARG A 961 36.88 8.01 2.72
N ASP A 962 36.12 8.59 1.81
CA ASP A 962 36.31 9.95 1.33
C ASP A 962 35.15 10.79 1.93
N ASP A 963 35.45 11.66 2.92
CA ASP A 963 34.53 12.57 3.64
C ASP A 963 33.88 13.64 2.72
N GLU A 964 33.46 13.26 1.52
CA GLU A 964 32.72 14.10 0.60
C GLU A 964 31.22 13.96 0.90
N VAL A 965 30.69 14.95 1.62
CA VAL A 965 29.29 15.37 1.49
C VAL A 965 29.05 15.74 0.02
N GLN A 966 28.65 14.76 -0.79
CA GLN A 966 28.23 14.98 -2.17
C GLN A 966 26.89 15.68 -2.17
N THR A 967 26.92 17.02 -2.16
CA THR A 967 25.82 17.80 -2.73
C THR A 967 25.73 17.45 -4.21
N ALA A 968 24.63 16.81 -4.59
CA ALA A 968 24.38 16.41 -5.98
C ALA A 968 24.23 17.65 -6.88
N ILE A 969 25.32 18.13 -7.45
CA ILE A 969 25.30 19.04 -8.60
C ILE A 969 25.04 18.18 -9.84
N ARG A 970 23.79 18.16 -10.29
CA ARG A 970 23.40 17.51 -11.55
C ARG A 970 23.98 18.30 -12.73
N LYS A 971 24.76 17.64 -13.59
CA LYS A 971 25.19 18.19 -14.88
C LYS A 971 24.07 18.04 -15.92
N PRO A 972 23.80 19.04 -16.77
CA PRO A 972 22.86 18.91 -17.89
C PRO A 972 23.36 17.95 -18.98
N LEU A 973 22.43 17.29 -19.67
CA LEU A 973 22.62 16.33 -20.76
C LEU A 973 22.95 17.01 -22.11
N ASP A 974 24.16 17.53 -22.33
CA ASP A 974 24.56 18.24 -23.57
C ASP A 974 24.85 17.36 -24.80
N HIS A 975 23.92 16.48 -25.22
CA HIS A 975 24.14 15.63 -26.42
C HIS A 975 22.98 15.59 -27.44
N LEU A 976 21.96 16.45 -27.34
CA LEU A 976 20.83 16.47 -28.28
C LEU A 976 20.83 17.66 -29.25
N LEU A 977 21.90 18.44 -29.27
CA LEU A 977 22.18 19.40 -30.32
C LEU A 977 23.47 18.96 -31.00
N GLY A 978 23.42 18.69 -32.31
CA GLY A 978 24.65 18.58 -33.08
C GLY A 978 25.55 19.79 -32.79
N GLU A 979 26.86 19.57 -32.71
CA GLU A 979 27.87 20.55 -32.26
C GLU A 979 27.73 21.97 -32.84
N ASP A 980 27.01 22.12 -33.96
CA ASP A 980 26.74 23.37 -34.66
C ASP A 980 25.78 24.33 -33.95
N VAL A 981 24.84 23.85 -33.11
CA VAL A 981 23.84 24.73 -32.45
C VAL A 981 24.36 25.31 -31.13
N GLU A 982 25.18 24.57 -30.39
CA GLU A 982 25.80 25.06 -29.15
C GLU A 982 26.76 26.23 -29.42
N ARG A 983 27.48 26.19 -30.55
CA ARG A 983 28.41 27.23 -31.01
C ARG A 983 27.75 28.53 -31.47
N MET A 984 26.42 28.61 -31.57
CA MET A 984 25.71 29.84 -31.98
C MET A 984 25.70 30.90 -30.86
N ALA A 985 26.02 32.15 -31.18
CA ALA A 985 25.98 33.27 -30.23
C ALA A 985 24.55 33.51 -29.67
N PRO A 986 24.38 33.98 -28.42
CA PRO A 986 23.06 34.20 -27.78
C PRO A 986 22.10 35.07 -28.61
N THR A 987 22.61 36.09 -29.30
CA THR A 987 21.84 36.95 -30.21
C THR A 987 21.35 36.22 -31.48
N ALA A 988 22.09 35.22 -31.97
CA ALA A 988 21.69 34.37 -33.09
C ALA A 988 20.66 33.32 -32.67
N LYS A 989 20.77 32.77 -31.45
CA LYS A 989 19.76 31.87 -30.85
C LYS A 989 18.41 32.58 -30.66
N ASN A 990 18.41 33.82 -30.14
CA ASN A 990 17.18 34.62 -29.99
C ASN A 990 16.54 35.01 -31.34
N ARG A 991 17.33 35.27 -32.39
CA ARG A 991 16.78 35.50 -33.75
C ARG A 991 16.14 34.25 -34.37
N ARG A 992 16.63 33.06 -34.03
CA ARG A 992 16.20 31.79 -34.64
C ARG A 992 15.00 31.17 -33.92
N TYR A 993 14.95 31.22 -32.58
CA TYR A 993 13.89 30.57 -31.79
C TYR A 993 12.98 31.55 -31.03
N GLY A 994 13.30 32.85 -30.98
CA GLY A 994 12.55 33.83 -30.19
C GLY A 994 12.99 33.91 -28.72
N ASP A 995 12.42 34.86 -27.99
CA ASP A 995 12.51 34.93 -26.52
C ASP A 995 11.38 34.11 -25.86
N LEU A 996 11.38 34.04 -24.53
CA LEU A 996 10.39 33.23 -23.78
C LEU A 996 8.95 33.66 -24.08
N SER A 997 8.72 34.96 -24.31
CA SER A 997 7.40 35.51 -24.66
C SER A 997 6.96 35.09 -26.07
N ALA A 998 7.86 35.14 -27.05
CA ALA A 998 7.58 34.69 -28.41
C ALA A 998 7.29 33.19 -28.50
N LEU A 999 8.01 32.36 -27.73
CA LEU A 999 7.76 30.92 -27.63
C LEU A 999 6.39 30.62 -27.01
N HIS A 1000 6.08 31.26 -25.88
CA HIS A 1000 4.76 31.16 -25.24
C HIS A 1000 3.62 31.62 -26.16
N GLY A 1001 3.79 32.73 -26.87
CA GLY A 1001 2.79 33.23 -27.83
C GLY A 1001 2.57 32.28 -29.02
N ALA A 1002 3.62 31.62 -29.50
CA ALA A 1002 3.50 30.63 -30.57
C ALA A 1002 2.73 29.38 -30.14
N TRP A 1003 2.97 28.89 -28.91
CA TRP A 1003 2.26 27.71 -28.39
C TRP A 1003 0.82 28.04 -27.98
N ALA A 1004 0.58 29.22 -27.40
CA ALA A 1004 -0.77 29.67 -27.02
C ALA A 1004 -1.71 29.88 -28.23
N SER A 1005 -1.15 30.07 -29.43
CA SER A 1005 -1.92 30.26 -30.67
C SER A 1005 -2.11 28.96 -31.49
N THR A 1006 -1.55 27.83 -31.05
CA THR A 1006 -1.60 26.54 -31.76
C THR A 1006 -2.19 25.44 -30.87
N ASN A 1007 -2.75 24.39 -31.50
CA ASN A 1007 -3.26 23.22 -30.76
C ASN A 1007 -2.10 22.34 -30.29
N SER A 1008 -2.29 21.66 -29.16
CA SER A 1008 -1.33 20.78 -28.50
C SER A 1008 -0.75 19.69 -29.40
N THR A 1009 -1.57 19.08 -30.26
CA THR A 1009 -1.13 18.08 -31.25
C THR A 1009 -0.10 18.63 -32.25
N VAL A 1010 -0.29 19.88 -32.67
CA VAL A 1010 0.63 20.58 -33.59
C VAL A 1010 1.91 20.96 -32.86
N THR A 1011 1.79 21.47 -31.63
CA THR A 1011 2.93 21.78 -30.76
C THR A 1011 3.75 20.52 -30.47
N HIS A 1012 3.11 19.41 -30.11
CA HIS A 1012 3.74 18.12 -29.87
C HIS A 1012 4.54 17.65 -31.09
N SER A 1013 3.91 17.64 -32.28
CA SER A 1013 4.57 17.23 -33.53
C SER A 1013 5.77 18.13 -33.85
N ARG A 1014 5.63 19.45 -33.68
CA ARG A 1014 6.70 20.42 -33.92
C ARG A 1014 7.88 20.25 -32.95
N LEU A 1015 7.61 20.03 -31.67
CA LEU A 1015 8.66 19.85 -30.66
C LEU A 1015 9.34 18.48 -30.80
N ALA A 1016 8.61 17.45 -31.24
CA ALA A 1016 9.18 16.16 -31.60
C ALA A 1016 10.09 16.24 -32.84
N GLU A 1017 9.70 17.01 -33.86
CA GLU A 1017 10.50 17.25 -35.06
C GLU A 1017 11.73 18.16 -34.80
N ASN A 1018 11.64 19.06 -33.82
CA ASN A 1018 12.71 19.99 -33.46
C ASN A 1018 12.91 20.11 -31.94
N PRO A 1019 13.52 19.10 -31.29
CA PRO A 1019 13.77 19.10 -29.83
C PRO A 1019 14.63 20.27 -29.35
N ALA A 1020 15.38 20.92 -30.25
CA ALA A 1020 16.18 22.10 -29.96
C ALA A 1020 15.32 23.29 -29.48
N GLU A 1021 14.10 23.44 -30.01
CA GLU A 1021 13.16 24.49 -29.62
C GLU A 1021 12.66 24.29 -28.18
N TRP A 1022 12.34 23.04 -27.83
CA TRP A 1022 11.96 22.64 -26.48
C TRP A 1022 13.08 22.87 -25.47
N ARG A 1023 14.31 22.48 -25.81
CA ARG A 1023 15.48 22.72 -24.97
C ARG A 1023 15.72 24.21 -24.71
N ARG A 1024 15.60 25.03 -25.75
CA ARG A 1024 15.75 26.49 -25.62
C ARG A 1024 14.67 27.10 -24.71
N TYR A 1025 13.45 26.59 -24.79
CA TYR A 1025 12.37 27.00 -23.88
C TYR A 1025 12.76 26.75 -22.42
N HIS A 1026 13.26 25.56 -22.09
CA HIS A 1026 13.65 25.23 -20.72
C HIS A 1026 14.90 25.98 -20.23
N ASP A 1027 15.87 26.28 -21.11
CA ASP A 1027 16.99 27.16 -20.75
C ASP A 1027 16.49 28.53 -20.29
N LEU A 1028 15.60 29.14 -21.09
CA LEU A 1028 15.01 30.46 -20.80
C LEU A 1028 14.08 30.43 -19.59
N TYR A 1029 13.32 29.34 -19.44
CA TYR A 1029 12.45 29.10 -18.29
C TYR A 1029 13.27 28.97 -17.00
N THR A 1030 14.38 28.23 -17.02
CA THR A 1030 15.30 28.09 -15.88
C THR A 1030 15.92 29.44 -15.49
N GLU A 1031 16.31 30.27 -16.47
CA GLU A 1031 16.78 31.64 -16.20
C GLU A 1031 15.69 32.53 -15.59
N ALA A 1032 14.44 32.45 -16.09
CA ALA A 1032 13.31 33.20 -15.56
C ALA A 1032 12.95 32.78 -14.12
N ARG A 1033 12.93 31.47 -13.85
CA ARG A 1033 12.62 30.86 -12.56
C ARG A 1033 13.55 31.32 -11.44
N ARG A 1034 14.83 31.64 -11.74
CA ARG A 1034 15.79 32.17 -10.74
C ARG A 1034 15.37 33.48 -10.09
N LYS A 1035 14.41 34.21 -10.69
CA LYS A 1035 13.89 35.48 -10.17
C LYS A 1035 12.55 35.32 -9.44
N TRP A 1036 11.99 34.11 -9.38
CA TRP A 1036 10.69 33.86 -8.77
C TRP A 1036 10.84 33.62 -7.27
N GLU A 1037 9.96 34.24 -6.49
CA GLU A 1037 9.89 34.04 -5.04
C GLU A 1037 9.31 32.66 -4.69
N THR A 1038 8.33 32.20 -5.47
CA THR A 1038 7.65 30.91 -5.32
C THR A 1038 7.83 30.06 -6.56
N VAL A 1039 8.17 28.77 -6.41
CA VAL A 1039 8.25 27.80 -7.51
C VAL A 1039 7.05 26.83 -7.41
N PRO A 1040 6.09 26.85 -8.33
CA PRO A 1040 4.85 26.07 -8.23
C PRO A 1040 5.02 24.57 -7.97
N ALA A 1041 5.99 23.93 -8.63
CA ALA A 1041 6.29 22.51 -8.42
C ALA A 1041 6.75 22.21 -6.98
N TYR A 1042 7.40 23.16 -6.30
CA TYR A 1042 7.88 22.97 -4.93
C TYR A 1042 6.74 23.11 -3.93
N GLU A 1043 5.81 24.04 -4.16
CA GLU A 1043 4.60 24.15 -3.33
C GLU A 1043 3.71 22.93 -3.49
N PHE A 1044 3.52 22.43 -4.72
CA PHE A 1044 2.81 21.17 -4.93
C PHE A 1044 3.52 19.98 -4.27
N ALA A 1045 4.85 19.90 -4.34
CA ALA A 1045 5.61 18.87 -3.64
C ALA A 1045 5.41 18.95 -2.13
N LYS A 1046 5.52 20.15 -1.55
CA LYS A 1046 5.25 20.40 -0.13
C LYS A 1046 3.83 19.96 0.25
N TRP A 1047 2.84 20.26 -0.57
CA TRP A 1047 1.45 19.88 -0.33
C TRP A 1047 1.20 18.38 -0.40
N LEU A 1048 1.90 17.67 -1.31
CA LEU A 1048 1.88 16.21 -1.35
C LEU A 1048 2.54 15.65 -0.09
N ASN A 1049 3.71 16.17 0.27
CA ASN A 1049 4.48 15.74 1.43
C ASN A 1049 3.76 16.01 2.77
N ASP A 1050 2.96 17.09 2.86
CA ASP A 1050 2.09 17.39 4.01
C ASP A 1050 0.87 16.45 4.07
N GLY A 1051 0.56 15.75 2.97
CA GLY A 1051 -0.54 14.82 2.86
C GLY A 1051 -0.27 13.52 3.63
N ARG A 1052 -1.22 13.10 4.47
CA ARG A 1052 -1.06 11.90 5.32
C ARG A 1052 -1.23 10.56 4.59
N ARG A 1053 -1.42 10.54 3.26
CA ARG A 1053 -1.71 9.31 2.49
C ARG A 1053 -0.98 9.30 1.12
N PRO A 1054 -0.32 8.18 0.76
CA PRO A 1054 0.11 7.87 -0.61
C PRO A 1054 -0.98 8.13 -1.65
N CYS A 1055 -0.60 8.65 -2.80
CA CYS A 1055 -1.51 8.85 -3.94
C CYS A 1055 -0.76 8.71 -5.28
N VAL A 1056 -1.49 8.33 -6.32
CA VAL A 1056 -1.01 8.33 -7.71
C VAL A 1056 -1.31 9.70 -8.31
N VAL A 1057 -0.26 10.39 -8.75
CA VAL A 1057 -0.31 11.78 -9.22
C VAL A 1057 0.12 11.82 -10.67
N ALA A 1058 -0.77 12.24 -11.57
CA ALA A 1058 -0.38 12.59 -12.94
C ALA A 1058 0.17 14.02 -12.97
N ASP A 1059 1.45 14.19 -13.29
CA ASP A 1059 2.09 15.49 -13.52
C ASP A 1059 2.03 15.81 -15.02
N LEU A 1060 0.99 16.56 -15.40
CA LEU A 1060 0.67 16.90 -16.78
C LEU A 1060 1.45 18.17 -17.18
N GLY A 1061 2.51 18.00 -17.98
CA GLY A 1061 3.47 19.05 -18.30
C GLY A 1061 4.63 19.11 -17.28
N CYS A 1062 5.23 17.95 -16.98
CA CYS A 1062 6.19 17.78 -15.88
C CYS A 1062 7.54 18.50 -16.08
N GLY A 1063 7.88 18.90 -17.32
CA GLY A 1063 9.09 19.62 -17.67
C GLY A 1063 10.38 18.92 -17.20
N GLU A 1064 11.16 19.63 -16.38
CA GLU A 1064 12.42 19.16 -15.80
C GLU A 1064 12.22 18.21 -14.59
N MET A 1065 11.03 17.67 -14.37
CA MET A 1065 10.68 16.75 -13.27
C MET A 1065 10.86 17.32 -11.84
N LEU A 1066 10.74 18.64 -11.69
CA LEU A 1066 10.96 19.32 -10.41
C LEU A 1066 10.07 18.82 -9.26
N LEU A 1067 8.83 18.43 -9.59
CA LEU A 1067 7.85 17.89 -8.65
C LEU A 1067 8.31 16.50 -8.19
N ALA A 1068 8.50 15.56 -9.14
CA ALA A 1068 8.91 14.20 -8.87
C ALA A 1068 10.23 14.11 -8.07
N ASP A 1069 11.16 15.05 -8.29
CA ASP A 1069 12.43 15.12 -7.55
C ASP A 1069 12.29 15.56 -6.08
N ARG A 1070 11.12 16.09 -5.66
CA ARG A 1070 10.90 16.71 -4.34
C ARG A 1070 9.74 16.12 -3.56
N VAL A 1071 8.98 15.23 -4.17
CA VAL A 1071 7.91 14.50 -3.49
C VAL A 1071 8.53 13.31 -2.74
N SER A 1072 8.07 13.09 -1.51
CA SER A 1072 8.50 11.98 -0.66
C SER A 1072 8.06 10.62 -1.22
N SER A 1073 8.73 9.55 -0.80
CA SER A 1073 8.64 8.20 -1.38
C SER A 1073 7.29 7.46 -1.22
N GLY A 1074 6.26 8.13 -0.72
CA GLY A 1074 4.91 7.58 -0.61
C GLY A 1074 4.02 7.83 -1.82
N HIS A 1075 4.31 8.81 -2.68
CA HIS A 1075 3.45 9.13 -3.84
C HIS A 1075 4.03 8.58 -5.14
N THR A 1076 3.16 8.05 -6.01
CA THR A 1076 3.56 7.64 -7.35
C THR A 1076 3.35 8.81 -8.31
N ILE A 1077 4.42 9.47 -8.75
CA ILE A 1077 4.34 10.54 -9.76
C ILE A 1077 4.46 9.93 -11.15
N LEU A 1078 3.45 10.17 -11.99
CA LEU A 1078 3.41 9.79 -13.40
C LEU A 1078 3.67 11.06 -14.25
N PRO A 1079 4.91 11.28 -14.72
CA PRO A 1079 5.29 12.48 -15.45
C PRO A 1079 4.97 12.38 -16.95
N PHE A 1080 4.21 13.34 -17.47
CA PHE A 1080 3.86 13.44 -18.89
C PHE A 1080 4.29 14.77 -19.48
N ASP A 1081 4.88 14.76 -20.67
CA ASP A 1081 5.21 15.98 -21.41
C ASP A 1081 5.31 15.74 -22.92
N HIS A 1082 5.35 16.82 -23.70
CA HIS A 1082 5.49 16.77 -25.15
C HIS A 1082 6.85 16.23 -25.61
N VAL A 1083 7.91 16.38 -24.80
CA VAL A 1083 9.27 15.87 -25.07
C VAL A 1083 9.96 15.54 -23.75
N ALA A 1084 10.61 14.37 -23.67
CA ALA A 1084 11.29 13.90 -22.47
C ALA A 1084 12.60 14.65 -22.20
N PHE A 1085 12.73 15.21 -21.00
CA PHE A 1085 14.00 15.71 -20.44
C PHE A 1085 14.77 14.66 -19.63
N ASP A 1086 14.08 13.62 -19.21
CA ASP A 1086 14.53 12.54 -18.34
C ASP A 1086 13.83 11.26 -18.83
N ASP A 1087 14.52 10.12 -18.78
CA ASP A 1087 14.01 8.83 -19.30
C ASP A 1087 12.74 8.36 -18.58
N ARG A 1088 12.40 8.94 -17.41
CA ARG A 1088 11.17 8.67 -16.68
C ARG A 1088 9.94 9.36 -17.28
N VAL A 1089 10.11 10.39 -18.11
CA VAL A 1089 9.00 11.17 -18.69
C VAL A 1089 8.33 10.39 -19.83
N THR A 1090 7.02 10.20 -19.73
CA THR A 1090 6.23 9.63 -20.83
C THR A 1090 5.93 10.73 -21.86
N VAL A 1091 6.44 10.55 -23.07
CA VAL A 1091 6.27 11.49 -24.18
C VAL A 1091 4.88 11.34 -24.80
N CYS A 1092 4.02 12.34 -24.68
CA CYS A 1092 2.68 12.34 -25.28
C CYS A 1092 2.11 13.75 -25.48
N ASP A 1093 0.92 13.84 -26.09
CA ASP A 1093 0.12 15.05 -26.03
C ASP A 1093 -0.58 15.12 -24.67
N ILE A 1094 -0.48 16.26 -23.97
CA ILE A 1094 -1.14 16.48 -22.67
C ILE A 1094 -2.67 16.38 -22.79
N ALA A 1095 -3.23 16.65 -23.97
CA ALA A 1095 -4.66 16.48 -24.25
C ALA A 1095 -5.10 15.00 -24.42
N ALA A 1096 -4.15 14.05 -24.47
CA ALA A 1096 -4.43 12.62 -24.66
C ALA A 1096 -3.28 11.78 -24.06
N VAL A 1097 -3.32 11.59 -22.74
CA VAL A 1097 -2.31 10.81 -22.01
C VAL A 1097 -2.62 9.31 -22.09
N PRO A 1098 -1.59 8.44 -22.14
CA PRO A 1098 -1.77 6.99 -22.24
C PRO A 1098 -2.12 6.35 -20.89
N LEU A 1099 -3.17 6.86 -20.25
CA LEU A 1099 -3.71 6.37 -18.98
C LEU A 1099 -5.16 5.94 -19.16
N ASP A 1100 -5.58 4.94 -18.38
CA ASP A 1100 -6.97 4.50 -18.33
C ASP A 1100 -7.87 5.55 -17.65
N ASP A 1101 -9.18 5.45 -17.88
CA ASP A 1101 -10.15 6.30 -17.20
C ASP A 1101 -10.09 6.06 -15.67
N ALA A 1102 -10.17 7.13 -14.88
CA ALA A 1102 -10.18 7.07 -13.42
C ALA A 1102 -8.99 6.32 -12.76
N SER A 1103 -7.80 6.38 -13.37
CA SER A 1103 -6.61 5.65 -12.94
C SER A 1103 -5.66 6.41 -12.00
N VAL A 1104 -5.90 7.70 -11.71
CA VAL A 1104 -5.02 8.52 -10.83
C VAL A 1104 -5.82 9.27 -9.77
N ASP A 1105 -5.23 9.53 -8.61
CA ASP A 1105 -5.89 10.22 -7.49
C ASP A 1105 -5.82 11.75 -7.65
N ILE A 1106 -4.72 12.25 -8.22
CA ILE A 1106 -4.46 13.69 -8.39
C ILE A 1106 -3.94 13.94 -9.80
N ALA A 1107 -4.50 14.94 -10.49
CA ALA A 1107 -3.96 15.46 -11.75
C ALA A 1107 -3.43 16.88 -11.51
N ILE A 1108 -2.15 17.10 -11.78
CA ILE A 1108 -1.45 18.37 -11.58
C ILE A 1108 -1.17 18.99 -12.95
N LEU A 1109 -1.64 20.23 -13.14
CA LEU A 1109 -1.31 21.08 -14.29
C LEU A 1109 -0.57 22.32 -13.77
N SER A 1110 0.76 22.27 -13.82
CA SER A 1110 1.63 23.32 -13.27
C SER A 1110 2.29 24.12 -14.41
N LEU A 1111 1.77 25.32 -14.68
CA LEU A 1111 2.16 26.17 -15.83
C LEU A 1111 2.01 25.47 -17.19
N ALA A 1112 1.11 24.49 -17.25
CA ALA A 1112 0.97 23.55 -18.35
C ALA A 1112 -0.17 23.91 -19.32
N LEU A 1113 -0.98 24.95 -19.05
CA LEU A 1113 -2.09 25.34 -19.94
C LEU A 1113 -1.59 26.13 -21.17
N MET A 1114 -0.60 25.61 -21.89
CA MET A 1114 0.17 26.36 -22.88
C MET A 1114 -0.47 26.42 -24.27
N GLY A 1115 -1.30 25.45 -24.64
CA GLY A 1115 -1.89 25.37 -25.99
C GLY A 1115 -3.22 26.10 -26.11
N LYS A 1116 -3.64 26.37 -27.35
CA LYS A 1116 -4.94 26.97 -27.69
C LYS A 1116 -6.12 26.12 -27.18
N ASN A 1117 -5.94 24.81 -27.13
CA ASN A 1117 -6.92 23.82 -26.68
C ASN A 1117 -6.70 23.38 -25.21
N TYR A 1118 -6.22 24.26 -24.34
CA TYR A 1118 -6.03 23.97 -22.91
C TYR A 1118 -7.29 23.39 -22.21
N ALA A 1119 -8.49 23.65 -22.75
CA ALA A 1119 -9.74 23.06 -22.26
C ALA A 1119 -9.73 21.52 -22.37
N ASP A 1120 -9.08 20.97 -23.39
CA ASP A 1120 -8.94 19.52 -23.56
C ASP A 1120 -8.02 18.93 -22.50
N TYR A 1121 -7.08 19.69 -21.97
CA TYR A 1121 -6.15 19.22 -20.94
C TYR A 1121 -6.90 19.02 -19.62
N ILE A 1122 -7.86 19.92 -19.34
CA ILE A 1122 -8.73 19.83 -18.17
C ILE A 1122 -9.76 18.70 -18.34
N ARG A 1123 -10.27 18.48 -19.57
CA ARG A 1123 -11.13 17.31 -19.86
C ARG A 1123 -10.36 16.01 -19.73
N GLU A 1124 -9.12 15.98 -20.15
CA GLU A 1124 -8.26 14.81 -20.01
C GLU A 1124 -7.94 14.53 -18.54
N ALA A 1125 -7.64 15.57 -17.76
CA ALA A 1125 -7.56 15.46 -16.30
C ALA A 1125 -8.88 14.93 -15.70
N HIS A 1126 -10.05 15.37 -16.19
CA HIS A 1126 -11.34 14.82 -15.76
C HIS A 1126 -11.45 13.33 -16.10
N ARG A 1127 -11.05 12.91 -17.30
CA ARG A 1127 -11.12 11.50 -17.74
C ARG A 1127 -10.30 10.57 -16.83
N ILE A 1128 -9.05 10.94 -16.53
CA ILE A 1128 -8.12 10.10 -15.75
C ILE A 1128 -8.38 10.13 -14.25
N LEU A 1129 -9.15 11.10 -13.72
CA LEU A 1129 -9.53 11.18 -12.31
C LEU A 1129 -10.79 10.36 -12.01
N PRO A 1130 -10.88 9.63 -10.87
CA PRO A 1130 -12.15 9.10 -10.38
C PRO A 1130 -13.03 10.24 -9.85
N VAL A 1131 -14.31 9.94 -9.59
CA VAL A 1131 -15.15 10.82 -8.75
C VAL A 1131 -14.46 10.98 -7.39
N ASP A 1132 -14.44 12.20 -6.87
CA ASP A 1132 -13.65 12.64 -5.70
C ASP A 1132 -12.13 12.78 -5.94
N GLY A 1133 -11.63 12.49 -7.14
CA GLY A 1133 -10.25 12.74 -7.55
C GLY A 1133 -9.93 14.24 -7.61
N HIS A 1134 -8.68 14.61 -7.33
CA HIS A 1134 -8.28 16.01 -7.18
C HIS A 1134 -7.63 16.59 -8.43
N LEU A 1135 -8.13 17.72 -8.90
CA LEU A 1135 -7.46 18.57 -9.89
C LEU A 1135 -6.70 19.69 -9.18
N TRP A 1136 -5.38 19.74 -9.37
CA TRP A 1136 -4.52 20.80 -8.86
C TRP A 1136 -3.94 21.60 -10.04
N LEU A 1137 -4.28 22.87 -10.11
CA LEU A 1137 -3.92 23.75 -11.21
C LEU A 1137 -3.11 24.93 -10.67
N CYS A 1138 -2.00 25.27 -11.32
CA CYS A 1138 -1.27 26.51 -11.03
C CYS A 1138 -0.89 27.22 -12.33
N GLU A 1139 -1.29 28.48 -12.45
CA GLU A 1139 -0.97 29.36 -13.58
C GLU A 1139 -0.58 30.76 -13.03
N PRO A 1140 0.09 31.60 -13.83
CA PRO A 1140 0.36 32.98 -13.43
C PRO A 1140 -0.94 33.70 -13.08
N THR A 1141 -0.93 34.50 -12.02
CA THR A 1141 -2.12 35.26 -11.58
C THR A 1141 -2.63 36.20 -12.68
N SER A 1142 -1.74 36.70 -13.55
CA SER A 1142 -2.12 37.47 -14.75
C SER A 1142 -2.87 36.66 -15.81
N SER A 1143 -2.73 35.33 -15.81
CA SER A 1143 -3.34 34.40 -16.77
C SER A 1143 -4.74 33.98 -16.35
N ILE A 1144 -4.91 33.48 -15.11
CA ILE A 1144 -6.19 32.93 -14.63
C ILE A 1144 -6.88 33.78 -13.57
N GLY A 1145 -6.24 34.81 -13.03
CA GLY A 1145 -6.78 35.65 -11.94
C GLY A 1145 -7.03 34.89 -10.64
N SER A 1146 -7.49 35.61 -9.62
CA SER A 1146 -7.80 35.07 -8.28
C SER A 1146 -9.28 35.13 -7.91
N ASP A 1147 -10.17 35.42 -8.88
CA ASP A 1147 -11.62 35.47 -8.67
C ASP A 1147 -12.20 34.04 -8.53
N GLU A 1148 -12.45 33.66 -7.27
CA GLU A 1148 -12.97 32.35 -6.89
C GLU A 1148 -14.38 32.08 -7.45
N ALA A 1149 -15.24 33.09 -7.58
CA ALA A 1149 -16.60 32.90 -8.10
C ALA A 1149 -16.56 32.57 -9.60
N ARG A 1150 -15.72 33.26 -10.36
CA ARG A 1150 -15.48 32.98 -11.78
C ARG A 1150 -14.84 31.61 -11.99
N LEU A 1151 -13.81 31.27 -11.21
CA LEU A 1151 -13.13 29.97 -11.32
C LEU A 1151 -14.06 28.81 -10.95
N ARG A 1152 -14.96 29.01 -9.96
CA ARG A 1152 -15.97 28.02 -9.59
C ARG A 1152 -16.93 27.73 -10.75
N ASP A 1153 -17.44 28.78 -11.39
CA ASP A 1153 -18.36 28.66 -12.52
C ASP A 1153 -17.69 27.91 -13.69
N VAL A 1154 -16.49 28.33 -14.09
CA VAL A 1154 -15.73 27.70 -15.19
C VAL A 1154 -15.40 26.24 -14.90
N LEU A 1155 -14.88 25.92 -13.72
CA LEU A 1155 -14.51 24.54 -13.36
C LEU A 1155 -15.71 23.63 -13.18
N SER A 1156 -16.85 24.15 -12.70
CA SER A 1156 -18.09 23.39 -12.63
C SER A 1156 -18.56 22.93 -14.01
N GLY A 1157 -18.35 23.75 -15.05
CA GLY A 1157 -18.60 23.38 -16.44
C GLY A 1157 -17.72 22.22 -16.93
N PHE A 1158 -16.51 22.07 -16.39
CA PHE A 1158 -15.63 20.93 -16.65
C PHE A 1158 -15.91 19.71 -15.75
N GLY A 1159 -16.94 19.77 -14.91
CA GLY A 1159 -17.30 18.69 -13.98
C GLY A 1159 -16.52 18.69 -12.67
N PHE A 1160 -15.92 19.82 -12.28
CA PHE A 1160 -15.14 19.96 -11.03
C PHE A 1160 -15.78 20.93 -10.04
N ASP A 1161 -15.86 20.52 -8.77
CA ASP A 1161 -16.27 21.37 -7.66
C ASP A 1161 -15.04 22.08 -7.07
N LEU A 1162 -15.01 23.42 -7.15
CA LEU A 1162 -13.90 24.22 -6.64
C LEU A 1162 -13.85 24.18 -5.11
N TYR A 1163 -12.72 23.69 -4.58
CA TYR A 1163 -12.49 23.54 -3.14
C TYR A 1163 -11.67 24.70 -2.55
N ARG A 1164 -10.62 25.17 -3.25
CA ARG A 1164 -9.72 26.23 -2.74
C ARG A 1164 -9.04 27.01 -3.86
N VAL A 1165 -8.90 28.32 -3.68
CA VAL A 1165 -8.06 29.20 -4.51
C VAL A 1165 -7.08 29.93 -3.57
N GLN A 1166 -5.80 29.95 -3.93
CA GLN A 1166 -4.76 30.60 -3.15
C GLN A 1166 -3.79 31.34 -4.09
N GLY A 1167 -3.60 32.63 -3.84
CA GLY A 1167 -2.53 33.40 -4.49
C GLY A 1167 -1.24 33.29 -3.70
N GLU A 1168 -0.13 33.00 -4.37
CA GLU A 1168 1.20 32.94 -3.76
C GLU A 1168 2.25 33.47 -4.74
N GLY A 1169 2.95 34.53 -4.33
CA GLY A 1169 3.80 35.32 -5.23
C GLY A 1169 3.03 35.82 -6.46
N GLN A 1170 3.53 35.47 -7.64
CA GLN A 1170 2.92 35.83 -8.93
C GLN A 1170 1.99 34.76 -9.51
N PHE A 1171 1.70 33.69 -8.75
CA PHE A 1171 0.93 32.53 -9.19
C PHE A 1171 -0.38 32.38 -8.43
N THR A 1172 -1.38 31.80 -9.10
CA THR A 1172 -2.63 31.40 -8.48
C THR A 1172 -2.74 29.88 -8.53
N PHE A 1173 -2.89 29.27 -7.35
CA PHE A 1173 -3.11 27.86 -7.17
C PHE A 1173 -4.59 27.58 -6.96
N VAL A 1174 -5.09 26.58 -7.65
CA VAL A 1174 -6.49 26.17 -7.65
C VAL A 1174 -6.55 24.69 -7.33
N ARG A 1175 -7.36 24.32 -6.33
CA ARG A 1175 -7.67 22.91 -6.02
C ARG A 1175 -9.17 22.69 -6.21
N ALA A 1176 -9.51 21.71 -7.03
CA ALA A 1176 -10.87 21.30 -7.28
C ALA A 1176 -11.00 19.77 -7.18
N ILE A 1177 -12.22 19.29 -7.01
CA ILE A 1177 -12.53 17.87 -6.84
C ILE A 1177 -13.47 17.46 -7.97
N LYS A 1178 -13.22 16.31 -8.61
CA LYS A 1178 -14.09 15.80 -9.67
C LYS A 1178 -15.46 15.43 -9.10
N SER A 1179 -16.49 16.04 -9.64
CA SER A 1179 -17.90 15.77 -9.32
C SER A 1179 -18.45 14.63 -10.20
N ASP A 1180 -19.65 14.15 -9.86
CA ASP A 1180 -20.41 13.19 -10.69
C ASP A 1180 -20.93 13.79 -12.01
N ASN A 1181 -20.77 15.11 -12.22
CA ASN A 1181 -21.25 15.77 -13.43
C ASN A 1181 -20.28 15.53 -14.60
N ALA A 1182 -20.85 15.17 -15.76
CA ALA A 1182 -20.09 15.10 -17.00
C ALA A 1182 -19.65 16.51 -17.46
N PRO A 1183 -18.46 16.66 -18.09
CA PRO A 1183 -18.02 17.94 -18.64
C PRO A 1183 -19.03 18.43 -19.68
N GLN A 1184 -19.45 19.68 -19.55
CA GLN A 1184 -20.32 20.36 -20.51
C GLN A 1184 -19.50 21.19 -21.51
N ASP A 1185 -20.13 21.68 -22.57
CA ASP A 1185 -19.50 22.65 -23.47
C ASP A 1185 -19.35 24.01 -22.76
N VAL A 1186 -18.21 24.19 -22.10
CA VAL A 1186 -17.87 25.39 -21.34
C VAL A 1186 -17.63 26.57 -22.29
N THR A 1187 -18.46 27.62 -22.19
CA THR A 1187 -18.34 28.83 -23.01
C THR A 1187 -17.46 29.92 -22.40
N ALA A 1188 -17.18 29.85 -21.09
CA ALA A 1188 -16.39 30.85 -20.37
C ALA A 1188 -14.91 30.43 -20.27
N PRO A 1189 -13.93 31.27 -20.68
CA PRO A 1189 -12.53 30.88 -20.72
C PRO A 1189 -11.91 30.85 -19.31
N ILE A 1190 -11.08 29.84 -19.01
CA ILE A 1190 -10.34 29.78 -17.74
C ILE A 1190 -9.24 30.86 -17.69
N LYS A 1191 -8.61 31.15 -18.84
CA LYS A 1191 -7.64 32.24 -18.97
C LYS A 1191 -8.37 33.56 -19.24
N ILE A 1192 -8.06 34.59 -18.45
CA ILE A 1192 -8.73 35.90 -18.48
C ILE A 1192 -8.29 36.73 -19.70
N GLY A 1193 -7.15 36.40 -20.31
CA GLY A 1193 -6.63 37.04 -21.51
C GLY A 1193 -6.19 38.49 -21.27
N THR A 1194 -4.90 38.76 -21.39
CA THR A 1194 -4.51 40.01 -22.05
C THR A 1194 -4.70 39.79 -23.54
N HIS A 1195 -5.47 40.66 -24.19
CA HIS A 1195 -5.43 40.82 -25.64
C HIS A 1195 -3.99 40.98 -26.16
#